data_AF-A0A8K0S525-F1
#
_entry.id   AF-A0A8K0S525-F1
#
_cell.length_a   1.000
_cell.length_b   1.000
_cell.length_c   1.000
_cell.angle_alpha   90.00
_cell.angle_beta   90.00
_cell.angle_gamma   90.00
#
_symmetry.space_group_name_H-M   'P 1'
#
loop_
_entity.id
_entity.type
_entity.pdbx_description
1 polymer ?
#
loop_
_entity_poly.entity_id
_entity_poly.type
_entity_poly.pdbx_seq_one_letter_code
_entity_poly.pdbx_strand_id
1 'polypeptide(L)'
;MLWLTALRPLLCPDRQLATIKKNHRSTPLASLFLLYSKLTLKIPSFSKYPTHIMASSALQRLVRFIPRSSPSKILIGQPADKDIDVGAALRKGQEVAVNVWSGSSVLSPGSSTGATETIDRVLSPLAQSEIGTVRCVGLNYRKHAAELGLEPPPIPVIFMKPATAIVDPWPARGIVPKLSQIDESGDYEAELAVVIGKTAKNVSESEALDYVLGYTAANDVSSRTQQLNQSQWSFSKSFDGSCPIGPTLALKSLIPDPSKLFMRGLKNGEVFQESGTDDLIFSVPKIISWLSQGTTLPPGTVIITGTPAGVGMGRTPKDALRHGDEFAVEILPHIGTLTNVFEDEKNGFLTKLPASIPEKMRALRLVEYHKNYKLLDDVPTPTPKPDEVLIRVAAAGLCHTDLIVYHGFTEAPLPFTGSHEPAGTIVSLGSEVPETWHVGDRVGITNFMDPCDKCKGCKWATQAIGSLDPRFCDNRTMCDLQKGQTVAIIGIGGLGVLGIQFAKARGYRVVAVDNHDVGLKLASEVPSHLRPDLTLRLQDSETIQKISDFTDEIGLKAAIVCTSDNDANDWAARRLQPRGVLVAAGFPEQGLKFESMNLLFKEILVKGTIHCSMEETREMMEFVVEHGIRSHLSLLSMDEAEDIVARSEAHAFVGRPVVQIRK
;
A
#
# COMPACT_ATOMS: atom_id res chain seq x y z
N MET A 1 6.46 12.76 -8.47
CA MET A 1 7.83 12.26 -8.23
C MET A 1 8.76 13.34 -7.68
N LEU A 2 8.83 14.55 -8.26
CA LEU A 2 9.83 15.56 -7.86
C LEU A 2 9.56 16.37 -6.59
N TRP A 3 8.31 16.62 -6.20
CA TRP A 3 8.00 17.42 -4.99
C TRP A 3 8.30 16.71 -3.68
N LEU A 4 8.26 15.39 -3.73
CA LEU A 4 8.47 14.52 -2.59
C LEU A 4 9.96 14.55 -2.19
N THR A 5 10.83 14.91 -3.14
CA THR A 5 12.28 15.09 -2.92
C THR A 5 12.61 16.31 -2.04
N ALA A 6 11.77 17.36 -2.06
CA ALA A 6 11.91 18.51 -1.17
C ALA A 6 11.46 18.20 0.28
N LEU A 7 10.69 17.11 0.47
CA LEU A 7 10.25 16.61 1.78
C LEU A 7 11.25 15.65 2.43
N ARG A 8 12.47 15.57 1.88
CA ARG A 8 13.65 14.93 2.47
C ARG A 8 13.77 15.10 3.99
N PRO A 9 13.48 16.27 4.61
CA PRO A 9 13.60 16.42 6.06
C PRO A 9 12.72 15.51 6.90
N LEU A 10 11.70 14.94 6.28
CA LEU A 10 10.75 14.03 6.91
C LEU A 10 11.12 12.57 6.60
N LEU A 11 12.13 12.28 5.77
CA LEU A 11 12.30 10.98 5.11
C LEU A 11 13.39 10.02 5.65
N CYS A 12 14.28 10.43 6.55
CA CYS A 12 15.42 9.59 7.00
C CYS A 12 15.14 8.77 8.30
N PRO A 13 15.54 7.47 8.41
CA PRO A 13 15.48 6.68 9.65
C PRO A 13 16.69 6.90 10.58
N ASP A 14 16.49 6.65 11.88
CA ASP A 14 17.53 6.69 12.93
C ASP A 14 18.71 5.75 12.59
N ARG A 15 19.85 6.31 12.17
CA ARG A 15 21.15 5.63 12.28
C ARG A 15 21.91 6.19 13.48
N GLN A 16 21.97 5.42 14.56
CA GLN A 16 22.89 5.70 15.66
C GLN A 16 24.33 5.74 15.12
N LEU A 17 24.94 6.92 15.16
CA LEU A 17 26.36 7.11 14.89
C LEU A 17 27.18 6.44 16.01
N ALA A 18 27.61 5.20 15.79
CA ALA A 18 28.70 4.60 16.55
C ALA A 18 29.95 5.47 16.40
N THR A 19 30.35 6.13 17.46
CA THR A 19 31.51 7.02 17.48
C THR A 19 32.77 6.17 17.57
N ILE A 20 33.43 5.93 16.44
CA ILE A 20 34.75 5.29 16.42
C ILE A 20 35.78 6.35 16.83
N LYS A 21 36.20 6.34 18.10
CA LYS A 21 37.40 7.07 18.54
C LYS A 21 38.64 6.31 18.08
N LYS A 22 39.33 6.84 17.06
CA LYS A 22 40.74 6.51 16.78
C LYS A 22 41.60 7.07 17.91
N ASN A 23 42.29 6.21 18.65
CA ASN A 23 43.48 6.58 19.41
C ASN A 23 44.67 5.75 18.93
N HIS A 24 45.73 6.44 18.52
CA HIS A 24 47.01 5.89 18.13
C HIS A 24 47.95 5.77 19.34
N ARG A 25 48.71 4.66 19.38
CA ARG A 25 49.93 4.38 20.19
C ARG A 25 49.66 4.12 21.69
N SER A 26 50.24 3.14 22.38
CA SER A 26 51.48 2.36 22.23
C SER A 26 51.52 1.15 23.19
N THR A 27 52.01 -0.01 22.70
CA THR A 27 52.73 -1.13 23.38
C THR A 27 52.11 -1.94 24.55
N PRO A 28 52.52 -3.21 24.72
CA PRO A 28 51.77 -4.26 25.41
C PRO A 28 52.33 -4.61 26.81
N LEU A 29 51.51 -5.26 27.66
CA LEU A 29 51.92 -6.40 28.52
C LEU A 29 50.78 -6.90 29.42
N ALA A 30 50.61 -8.23 29.37
CA ALA A 30 50.34 -9.16 30.46
C ALA A 30 49.18 -8.93 31.45
N SER A 31 48.22 -9.87 31.35
CA SER A 31 47.75 -10.75 32.43
C SER A 31 46.99 -10.18 33.64
N LEU A 32 46.01 -11.01 34.03
CA LEU A 32 45.56 -11.31 35.40
C LEU A 32 44.23 -10.70 35.90
N PHE A 33 43.42 -11.62 36.45
CA PHE A 33 42.30 -11.50 37.39
C PHE A 33 40.85 -11.31 36.90
N LEU A 34 40.12 -12.43 36.94
CA LEU A 34 38.72 -12.52 37.37
C LEU A 34 38.55 -11.94 38.78
N LEU A 35 37.51 -11.12 39.01
CA LEU A 35 36.69 -11.17 40.22
C LEU A 35 35.41 -10.32 40.09
N TYR A 36 34.29 -10.93 40.49
CA TYR A 36 32.94 -10.39 40.62
C TYR A 36 32.85 -9.17 41.56
N SER A 37 31.87 -8.28 41.36
CA SER A 37 31.08 -7.75 42.49
C SER A 37 29.70 -7.19 42.10
N LYS A 38 28.84 -7.21 43.13
CA LYS A 38 27.38 -7.06 43.23
C LYS A 38 26.79 -5.75 42.69
N LEU A 39 25.63 -5.86 42.03
CA LEU A 39 24.62 -4.81 41.97
C LEU A 39 23.27 -5.37 42.45
N THR A 40 22.83 -4.90 43.61
CA THR A 40 21.51 -5.13 44.21
C THR A 40 20.45 -4.28 43.50
N LEU A 41 19.41 -4.93 42.97
CA LEU A 41 18.18 -4.29 42.49
C LEU A 41 17.00 -4.78 43.34
N LYS A 42 16.28 -3.84 43.95
CA LYS A 42 15.03 -4.08 44.69
C LYS A 42 13.93 -4.48 43.70
N ILE A 43 13.24 -5.58 43.98
CA ILE A 43 12.02 -6.02 43.28
C ILE A 43 10.82 -5.58 44.12
N PRO A 44 9.78 -4.93 43.55
CA PRO A 44 8.53 -4.70 44.26
C PRO A 44 7.68 -5.99 44.26
N SER A 45 7.13 -6.33 45.43
CA SER A 45 6.18 -7.44 45.59
C SER A 45 4.83 -7.07 44.97
N PHE A 46 4.35 -7.88 44.03
CA PHE A 46 2.95 -7.82 43.60
C PHE A 46 2.08 -8.63 44.55
N SER A 47 1.11 -7.92 45.12
CA SER A 47 -0.02 -8.44 45.89
C SER A 47 -0.82 -9.47 45.07
N LYS A 48 -1.23 -10.56 45.74
CA LYS A 48 -2.16 -11.57 45.23
C LYS A 48 -3.51 -10.92 44.94
N TYR A 49 -3.94 -10.96 43.68
CA TYR A 49 -5.36 -10.84 43.31
C TYR A 49 -5.95 -12.25 43.09
N PRO A 50 -7.24 -12.46 43.43
CA PRO A 50 -7.83 -13.78 43.51
C PRO A 50 -7.97 -14.42 42.12
N THR A 51 -7.53 -15.68 42.03
CA THR A 51 -7.77 -16.55 40.89
C THR A 51 -9.25 -16.91 40.82
N HIS A 52 -10.02 -16.18 40.03
CA HIS A 52 -11.20 -16.78 39.41
C HIS A 52 -10.71 -17.69 38.30
N ILE A 53 -10.71 -18.98 38.57
CA ILE A 53 -10.60 -20.02 37.54
C ILE A 53 -11.88 -19.93 36.71
N MET A 54 -11.86 -19.12 35.64
CA MET A 54 -12.80 -19.32 34.54
C MET A 54 -12.29 -20.51 33.74
N ALA A 55 -13.14 -21.52 33.60
CA ALA A 55 -12.87 -22.68 32.76
C ALA A 55 -12.46 -22.21 31.36
N SER A 56 -11.25 -22.53 30.95
CA SER A 56 -10.76 -22.30 29.59
C SER A 56 -11.66 -23.08 28.62
N SER A 57 -12.60 -22.41 27.96
CA SER A 57 -13.33 -23.00 26.83
C SER A 57 -12.32 -23.45 25.78
N ALA A 58 -12.40 -24.72 25.37
CA ALA A 58 -11.54 -25.23 24.30
C ALA A 58 -11.74 -24.39 23.02
N LEU A 59 -10.68 -24.21 22.24
CA LEU A 59 -10.74 -23.53 20.95
C LEU A 59 -11.67 -24.30 20.02
N GLN A 60 -12.61 -23.59 19.40
CA GLN A 60 -13.59 -24.17 18.48
C GLN A 60 -13.64 -23.43 17.15
N ARG A 61 -13.45 -22.09 17.16
CA ARG A 61 -13.53 -21.26 15.95
C ARG A 61 -12.47 -20.18 16.01
N LEU A 62 -11.56 -20.20 15.05
CA LEU A 62 -10.41 -19.31 15.03
C LEU A 62 -10.60 -18.19 14.00
N VAL A 63 -10.32 -16.96 14.39
CA VAL A 63 -10.24 -15.79 13.52
C VAL A 63 -8.83 -15.21 13.54
N ARG A 64 -8.29 -14.93 12.35
CA ARG A 64 -7.02 -14.25 12.16
C ARG A 64 -7.31 -12.80 11.77
N PHE A 65 -6.71 -11.83 12.46
CA PHE A 65 -7.14 -10.43 12.34
C PHE A 65 -6.05 -9.43 12.74
N ILE A 66 -6.23 -8.18 12.31
CA ILE A 66 -5.52 -7.01 12.81
C ILE A 66 -6.38 -6.38 13.92
N PRO A 67 -5.85 -6.21 15.15
CA PRO A 67 -6.59 -5.59 16.24
C PRO A 67 -6.63 -4.07 16.10
N ARG A 68 -7.74 -3.46 16.51
CA ARG A 68 -7.89 -1.99 16.51
C ARG A 68 -6.88 -1.27 17.40
N SER A 69 -6.45 -1.91 18.48
CA SER A 69 -5.45 -1.37 19.41
C SER A 69 -4.03 -1.32 18.84
N SER A 70 -3.73 -2.11 17.79
CA SER A 70 -2.38 -2.27 17.25
C SER A 70 -2.41 -2.66 15.76
N PRO A 71 -2.60 -1.69 14.84
CA PRO A 71 -2.74 -1.95 13.41
C PRO A 71 -1.54 -2.63 12.72
N SER A 72 -0.37 -2.67 13.37
CA SER A 72 0.85 -3.33 12.86
C SER A 72 1.00 -4.79 13.28
N LYS A 73 0.09 -5.31 14.13
CA LYS A 73 0.14 -6.70 14.61
C LYS A 73 -0.92 -7.54 13.92
N ILE A 74 -0.59 -8.80 13.72
CA ILE A 74 -1.54 -9.84 13.34
C ILE A 74 -1.73 -10.74 14.56
N LEU A 75 -2.97 -10.91 14.97
CA LEU A 75 -3.37 -11.77 16.07
C LEU A 75 -4.26 -12.90 15.54
N ILE A 76 -4.32 -13.96 16.33
CA ILE A 76 -5.35 -14.99 16.20
C ILE A 76 -6.15 -15.07 17.49
N GLY A 77 -7.38 -15.53 17.40
CA GLY A 77 -8.16 -15.81 18.57
C GLY A 77 -9.51 -16.43 18.27
N GLN A 78 -10.36 -16.47 19.28
CA GLN A 78 -11.73 -16.97 19.17
C GLN A 78 -12.72 -15.82 19.39
N PRO A 79 -13.76 -15.66 18.54
CA PRO A 79 -14.82 -14.69 18.80
C PRO A 79 -15.37 -14.85 20.23
N ALA A 80 -15.49 -13.73 20.95
CA ALA A 80 -15.96 -13.73 22.33
C ALA A 80 -17.42 -14.18 22.43
N ASP A 81 -18.24 -13.75 21.46
CA ASP A 81 -19.54 -14.35 21.20
C ASP A 81 -19.34 -15.60 20.31
N LYS A 82 -19.78 -16.76 20.82
CA LYS A 82 -19.64 -18.04 20.12
C LYS A 82 -20.59 -18.17 18.92
N ASP A 83 -21.71 -17.44 18.92
CA ASP A 83 -22.79 -17.57 17.95
C ASP A 83 -22.75 -16.46 16.88
N ILE A 84 -21.88 -15.45 17.06
CA ILE A 84 -21.75 -14.35 16.09
C ILE A 84 -21.29 -14.84 14.72
N ASP A 85 -21.92 -14.39 13.65
CA ASP A 85 -21.33 -14.47 12.31
C ASP A 85 -20.34 -13.32 12.14
N VAL A 86 -19.04 -13.63 12.27
CA VAL A 86 -17.96 -12.64 12.23
C VAL A 86 -18.00 -11.82 10.95
N GLY A 87 -18.15 -12.45 9.79
CA GLY A 87 -18.08 -11.73 8.51
C GLY A 87 -19.33 -10.90 8.26
N ALA A 88 -20.51 -11.43 8.56
CA ALA A 88 -21.76 -10.67 8.44
C ALA A 88 -21.79 -9.47 9.42
N ALA A 89 -21.30 -9.64 10.65
CA ALA A 89 -21.20 -8.57 11.64
C ALA A 89 -20.26 -7.46 11.16
N LEU A 90 -19.05 -7.81 10.72
CA LEU A 90 -18.07 -6.86 10.20
C LEU A 90 -18.58 -6.14 8.94
N ARG A 91 -19.27 -6.84 8.04
CA ARG A 91 -19.86 -6.24 6.83
C ARG A 91 -20.93 -5.19 7.16
N LYS A 92 -21.64 -5.36 8.29
CA LYS A 92 -22.62 -4.41 8.85
C LYS A 92 -21.99 -3.31 9.71
N GLY A 93 -20.65 -3.28 9.84
CA GLY A 93 -19.94 -2.32 10.67
C GLY A 93 -20.07 -2.56 12.18
N GLN A 94 -20.46 -3.77 12.58
CA GLN A 94 -20.55 -4.15 13.99
C GLN A 94 -19.18 -4.51 14.54
N GLU A 95 -18.95 -4.20 15.82
CA GLU A 95 -17.72 -4.60 16.49
C GLU A 95 -17.74 -6.08 16.84
N VAL A 96 -16.62 -6.76 16.56
CA VAL A 96 -16.43 -8.16 16.92
C VAL A 96 -15.26 -8.25 17.89
N ALA A 97 -15.56 -8.61 19.13
CA ALA A 97 -14.56 -8.88 20.16
C ALA A 97 -14.02 -10.32 20.03
N VAL A 98 -12.72 -10.48 20.24
CA VAL A 98 -12.00 -11.74 20.07
C VAL A 98 -11.10 -11.98 21.28
N ASN A 99 -11.26 -13.14 21.91
CA ASN A 99 -10.35 -13.63 22.95
C ASN A 99 -9.04 -14.08 22.30
N VAL A 100 -7.94 -13.43 22.62
CA VAL A 100 -6.66 -13.56 21.93
C VAL A 100 -5.93 -14.84 22.35
N TRP A 101 -5.31 -15.50 21.38
CA TRP A 101 -4.47 -16.68 21.57
C TRP A 101 -2.99 -16.36 21.30
N SER A 102 -2.09 -17.06 21.99
CA SER A 102 -0.66 -16.76 22.01
C SER A 102 0.10 -17.19 20.76
N GLY A 103 -0.49 -18.07 19.94
CA GLY A 103 0.09 -18.47 18.66
C GLY A 103 0.02 -17.36 17.61
N SER A 104 0.74 -17.57 16.51
CA SER A 104 0.73 -16.68 15.33
C SER A 104 0.04 -17.31 14.11
N SER A 105 -0.40 -18.57 14.24
CA SER A 105 -0.87 -19.41 13.14
C SER A 105 -2.06 -20.26 13.57
N VAL A 106 -3.03 -20.50 12.69
CA VAL A 106 -4.09 -21.50 12.93
C VAL A 106 -3.56 -22.92 13.06
N LEU A 107 -2.39 -23.21 12.45
CA LEU A 107 -1.73 -24.51 12.53
C LEU A 107 -1.07 -24.72 13.89
N SER A 108 -0.77 -23.64 14.61
CA SER A 108 -0.12 -23.66 15.93
C SER A 108 -0.71 -22.54 16.81
N PRO A 109 -1.98 -22.71 17.27
CA PRO A 109 -2.74 -21.62 17.88
C PRO A 109 -2.23 -21.21 19.27
N GLY A 110 -1.39 -22.02 19.91
CA GLY A 110 -0.90 -21.75 21.27
C GLY A 110 -2.00 -21.91 22.31
N SER A 111 -2.06 -20.99 23.27
CA SER A 111 -2.98 -20.99 24.40
C SER A 111 -3.73 -19.67 24.51
N SER A 112 -4.90 -19.67 25.17
CA SER A 112 -5.58 -18.43 25.52
C SER A 112 -4.67 -17.53 26.36
N THR A 113 -4.64 -16.25 25.99
CA THR A 113 -3.86 -15.21 26.69
C THR A 113 -4.64 -14.53 27.82
N GLY A 114 -5.96 -14.71 27.86
CA GLY A 114 -6.87 -13.96 28.74
C GLY A 114 -7.15 -12.52 28.28
N ALA A 115 -6.49 -12.03 27.23
CA ALA A 115 -6.78 -10.73 26.62
C ALA A 115 -7.94 -10.81 25.62
N THR A 116 -8.66 -9.72 25.47
CA THR A 116 -9.71 -9.54 24.46
C THR A 116 -9.36 -8.32 23.61
N GLU A 117 -9.50 -8.46 22.28
CA GLU A 117 -9.23 -7.41 21.31
C GLU A 117 -10.42 -7.27 20.34
N THR A 118 -10.62 -6.07 19.80
CA THR A 118 -11.64 -5.83 18.77
C THR A 118 -11.02 -5.91 17.39
N ILE A 119 -11.68 -6.62 16.46
CA ILE A 119 -11.25 -6.70 15.07
C ILE A 119 -11.32 -5.31 14.42
N ASP A 120 -10.20 -4.86 13.84
CA ASP A 120 -10.18 -3.77 12.87
C ASP A 120 -10.29 -4.32 11.45
N ARG A 121 -9.46 -5.31 11.13
CA ARG A 121 -9.49 -6.01 9.84
C ARG A 121 -9.42 -7.52 10.04
N VAL A 122 -10.42 -8.24 9.53
CA VAL A 122 -10.34 -9.70 9.44
C VAL A 122 -9.43 -10.10 8.28
N LEU A 123 -8.70 -11.20 8.45
CA LEU A 123 -7.80 -11.75 7.45
C LEU A 123 -8.25 -13.16 7.08
N SER A 124 -7.73 -13.70 5.98
CA SER A 124 -7.82 -15.13 5.68
C SER A 124 -7.34 -15.93 6.89
N PRO A 125 -8.01 -17.04 7.27
CA PRO A 125 -7.60 -17.86 8.40
C PRO A 125 -6.17 -18.39 8.26
N LEU A 126 -5.68 -18.60 7.04
CA LEU A 126 -4.28 -18.93 6.75
C LEU A 126 -3.61 -17.80 5.97
N ALA A 127 -2.37 -17.48 6.32
CA ALA A 127 -1.51 -16.64 5.50
C ALA A 127 -1.05 -17.41 4.25
N GLN A 128 -0.78 -16.71 3.15
CA GLN A 128 -0.30 -17.34 1.90
C GLN A 128 0.96 -18.20 2.12
N SER A 129 1.86 -17.79 3.01
CA SER A 129 3.07 -18.55 3.36
C SER A 129 2.81 -19.86 4.09
N GLU A 130 1.63 -20.02 4.69
CA GLU A 130 1.20 -21.25 5.38
C GLU A 130 0.47 -22.21 4.44
N ILE A 131 0.05 -21.70 3.27
CA ILE A 131 -0.71 -22.47 2.29
C ILE A 131 0.27 -23.11 1.33
N GLY A 132 0.48 -24.41 1.49
CA GLY A 132 1.33 -25.18 0.59
C GLY A 132 0.72 -25.26 -0.82
N THR A 133 -0.50 -25.79 -0.91
CA THR A 133 -1.26 -25.86 -2.17
C THR A 133 -2.76 -25.69 -1.92
N VAL A 134 -3.47 -25.12 -2.89
CA VAL A 134 -4.94 -25.15 -2.93
C VAL A 134 -5.35 -26.22 -3.94
N ARG A 135 -6.00 -27.28 -3.46
CA ARG A 135 -6.49 -28.40 -4.27
C ARG A 135 -7.98 -28.22 -4.48
N CYS A 136 -8.44 -28.36 -5.71
CA CYS A 136 -9.81 -27.99 -6.05
C CYS A 136 -10.48 -29.16 -6.75
N VAL A 137 -11.77 -29.37 -6.45
CA VAL A 137 -12.57 -30.45 -7.04
C VAL A 137 -13.62 -29.86 -7.96
N GLY A 138 -13.51 -30.21 -9.23
CA GLY A 138 -14.43 -29.80 -10.26
C GLY A 138 -15.75 -30.57 -10.27
N LEU A 139 -16.85 -29.87 -10.59
CA LEU A 139 -18.16 -30.46 -10.88
C LEU A 139 -18.60 -31.50 -9.82
N ASN A 140 -18.62 -31.07 -8.55
CA ASN A 140 -18.77 -31.98 -7.42
C ASN A 140 -20.12 -31.85 -6.68
N TYR A 141 -21.12 -31.18 -7.24
CA TYR A 141 -22.50 -31.13 -6.73
C TYR A 141 -23.43 -31.77 -7.75
N ARG A 142 -24.31 -32.69 -7.30
CA ARG A 142 -25.23 -33.40 -8.21
C ARG A 142 -26.17 -32.44 -8.91
N LYS A 143 -26.70 -31.45 -8.19
CA LYS A 143 -27.59 -30.43 -8.77
C LYS A 143 -26.86 -29.53 -9.77
N HIS A 144 -25.59 -29.21 -9.54
CA HIS A 144 -24.80 -28.40 -10.46
C HIS A 144 -24.47 -29.17 -11.75
N ALA A 145 -24.14 -30.46 -11.65
CA ALA A 145 -23.99 -31.31 -12.82
C ALA A 145 -25.28 -31.35 -13.66
N ALA A 146 -26.43 -31.51 -13.01
CA ALA A 146 -27.74 -31.49 -13.67
C ALA A 146 -28.06 -30.13 -14.32
N GLU A 147 -27.73 -29.00 -13.66
CA GLU A 147 -27.89 -27.64 -14.21
C GLU A 147 -27.16 -27.46 -15.55
N LEU A 148 -25.95 -28.00 -15.64
CA LEU A 148 -25.14 -27.92 -16.86
C LEU A 148 -25.47 -29.01 -17.90
N GLY A 149 -26.42 -29.91 -17.60
CA GLY A 149 -26.74 -31.05 -18.46
C GLY A 149 -25.58 -32.05 -18.58
N LEU A 150 -24.73 -32.15 -17.55
CA LEU A 150 -23.57 -33.02 -17.51
C LEU A 150 -23.82 -34.22 -16.57
N GLU A 151 -23.29 -35.38 -16.95
CA GLU A 151 -23.27 -36.54 -16.06
C GLU A 151 -22.24 -36.36 -14.94
N PRO A 152 -22.51 -36.81 -13.70
CA PRO A 152 -21.52 -36.82 -12.63
C PRO A 152 -20.24 -37.55 -13.06
N PRO A 153 -19.06 -36.95 -12.83
CA PRO A 153 -17.80 -37.59 -13.22
C PRO A 153 -17.58 -38.89 -12.42
N PRO A 154 -16.97 -39.93 -13.01
CA PRO A 154 -16.76 -41.22 -12.34
C PRO A 154 -15.66 -41.18 -11.28
N ILE A 155 -14.77 -40.18 -11.34
CA ILE A 155 -13.68 -39.93 -10.40
C ILE A 155 -13.53 -38.42 -10.16
N PRO A 156 -12.96 -37.98 -9.01
CA PRO A 156 -12.76 -36.55 -8.74
C PRO A 156 -11.91 -35.87 -9.82
N VAL A 157 -12.44 -34.79 -10.42
CA VAL A 157 -11.72 -33.95 -11.38
C VAL A 157 -10.92 -32.90 -10.60
N ILE A 158 -9.60 -32.91 -10.74
CA ILE A 158 -8.71 -32.11 -9.89
C ILE A 158 -8.00 -31.01 -10.69
N PHE A 159 -7.94 -29.82 -10.09
CA PHE A 159 -7.06 -28.73 -10.50
C PHE A 159 -6.41 -28.06 -9.28
N MET A 160 -5.52 -27.10 -9.52
CA MET A 160 -4.74 -26.45 -8.45
C MET A 160 -4.72 -24.93 -8.60
N LYS A 161 -4.77 -24.24 -7.46
CA LYS A 161 -4.53 -22.80 -7.36
C LYS A 161 -3.25 -22.51 -6.55
N PRO A 162 -2.44 -21.52 -6.93
CA PRO A 162 -1.28 -21.08 -6.16
C PRO A 162 -1.73 -20.38 -4.88
N ALA A 163 -0.82 -20.24 -3.92
CA ALA A 163 -1.11 -19.49 -2.69
C ALA A 163 -1.47 -18.01 -2.96
N THR A 164 -1.02 -17.43 -4.08
CA THR A 164 -1.36 -16.05 -4.48
C THR A 164 -2.84 -15.87 -4.83
N ALA A 165 -3.57 -16.96 -5.11
CA ALA A 165 -5.02 -16.91 -5.28
C ALA A 165 -5.75 -16.54 -3.97
N ILE A 166 -5.15 -16.80 -2.82
CA ILE A 166 -5.79 -16.59 -1.51
C ILE A 166 -5.74 -15.12 -1.14
N VAL A 167 -6.90 -14.56 -0.80
CA VAL A 167 -7.05 -13.17 -0.34
C VAL A 167 -7.94 -13.10 0.90
N ASP A 168 -7.77 -12.04 1.68
CA ASP A 168 -8.54 -11.78 2.88
C ASP A 168 -10.03 -11.51 2.56
N PRO A 169 -10.94 -11.72 3.52
CA PRO A 169 -12.33 -11.26 3.42
C PRO A 169 -12.44 -9.71 3.36
N TRP A 170 -13.66 -9.20 3.13
CA TRP A 170 -13.99 -7.79 3.33
C TRP A 170 -13.38 -7.27 4.65
N PRO A 171 -12.67 -6.12 4.65
CA PRO A 171 -12.65 -5.06 3.64
C PRO A 171 -11.61 -5.20 2.52
N ALA A 172 -10.87 -6.31 2.43
CA ALA A 172 -10.04 -6.56 1.25
C ALA A 172 -10.93 -6.71 0.00
N ARG A 173 -10.43 -6.22 -1.14
CA ARG A 173 -11.16 -6.21 -2.41
C ARG A 173 -10.86 -7.47 -3.21
N GLY A 174 -11.91 -8.10 -3.73
CA GLY A 174 -11.77 -9.11 -4.77
C GLY A 174 -11.42 -8.44 -6.10
N ILE A 175 -10.74 -9.15 -6.99
CA ILE A 175 -10.31 -8.60 -8.28
C ILE A 175 -11.00 -9.39 -9.40
N VAL A 176 -11.68 -8.68 -10.31
CA VAL A 176 -12.10 -9.26 -11.59
C VAL A 176 -10.91 -9.15 -12.55
N PRO A 177 -10.29 -10.25 -12.98
CA PRO A 177 -9.09 -10.20 -13.81
C PRO A 177 -9.39 -9.62 -15.18
N LYS A 178 -8.44 -8.89 -15.78
CA LYS A 178 -8.62 -8.19 -17.07
C LYS A 178 -9.15 -9.08 -18.18
N LEU A 179 -8.63 -10.30 -18.24
CA LEU A 179 -9.03 -11.26 -19.27
C LEU A 179 -10.53 -11.60 -19.20
N SER A 180 -11.15 -11.55 -18.01
CA SER A 180 -12.59 -11.76 -17.81
C SER A 180 -13.41 -10.48 -17.98
N GLN A 181 -12.78 -9.31 -17.92
CA GLN A 181 -13.44 -8.02 -18.19
C GLN A 181 -13.72 -7.83 -19.69
N ILE A 182 -12.88 -8.40 -20.56
CA ILE A 182 -12.98 -8.25 -22.02
C ILE A 182 -14.24 -8.92 -22.57
N ASP A 183 -14.59 -10.06 -22.01
CA ASP A 183 -15.67 -10.93 -22.50
C ASP A 183 -16.77 -11.16 -21.46
N GLU A 184 -16.74 -10.39 -20.36
CA GLU A 184 -17.68 -10.47 -19.25
C GLU A 184 -17.89 -11.91 -18.75
N SER A 185 -16.79 -12.66 -18.57
CA SER A 185 -16.82 -14.08 -18.20
C SER A 185 -16.42 -14.38 -16.75
N GLY A 186 -16.29 -13.35 -15.92
CA GLY A 186 -15.99 -13.50 -14.50
C GLY A 186 -17.14 -14.18 -13.77
N ASP A 187 -16.87 -15.22 -12.98
CA ASP A 187 -17.91 -15.98 -12.27
C ASP A 187 -17.49 -16.25 -10.82
N TYR A 188 -18.49 -16.47 -9.96
CA TYR A 188 -18.37 -16.78 -8.55
C TYR A 188 -18.81 -18.21 -8.28
N GLU A 189 -18.21 -18.83 -7.27
CA GLU A 189 -18.52 -20.21 -6.88
C GLU A 189 -18.45 -20.30 -5.34
N ALA A 190 -19.60 -20.41 -4.69
CA ALA A 190 -19.67 -20.67 -3.24
C ALA A 190 -19.16 -22.08 -2.96
N GLU A 191 -18.11 -22.21 -2.13
CA GLU A 191 -17.49 -23.50 -1.81
C GLU A 191 -17.19 -23.69 -0.32
N LEU A 192 -17.21 -24.95 0.12
CA LEU A 192 -16.64 -25.37 1.41
C LEU A 192 -15.15 -25.62 1.22
N ALA A 193 -14.33 -24.94 2.02
CA ALA A 193 -12.90 -25.19 2.13
C ALA A 193 -12.57 -26.04 3.36
N VAL A 194 -11.74 -27.06 3.14
CA VAL A 194 -11.21 -27.97 4.16
C VAL A 194 -9.72 -27.68 4.33
N VAL A 195 -9.28 -27.46 5.58
CA VAL A 195 -7.88 -27.21 5.89
C VAL A 195 -7.27 -28.45 6.51
N ILE A 196 -6.19 -28.97 5.91
CA ILE A 196 -5.43 -30.10 6.43
C ILE A 196 -4.55 -29.64 7.59
N GLY A 197 -4.64 -30.30 8.74
CA GLY A 197 -3.87 -30.00 9.96
C GLY A 197 -2.69 -30.94 10.21
N LYS A 198 -2.68 -32.11 9.56
CA LYS A 198 -1.63 -33.13 9.70
C LYS A 198 -1.20 -33.63 8.33
N THR A 199 0.07 -33.97 8.18
CA THR A 199 0.61 -34.54 6.94
C THR A 199 -0.18 -35.80 6.55
N ALA A 200 -0.89 -35.78 5.43
CA ALA A 200 -1.65 -36.90 4.90
C ALA A 200 -0.97 -37.49 3.66
N LYS A 201 -0.82 -38.81 3.59
CA LYS A 201 -0.35 -39.53 2.41
C LYS A 201 -0.96 -40.93 2.39
N ASN A 202 -1.57 -41.31 1.27
CA ASN A 202 -2.27 -42.58 1.07
C ASN A 202 -3.29 -42.88 2.19
N VAL A 203 -4.04 -41.86 2.61
CA VAL A 203 -5.00 -41.95 3.71
C VAL A 203 -6.27 -42.63 3.24
N SER A 204 -6.83 -43.53 4.06
CA SER A 204 -8.12 -44.17 3.76
C SER A 204 -9.29 -43.20 3.99
N GLU A 205 -10.44 -43.44 3.35
CA GLU A 205 -11.63 -42.61 3.57
C GLU A 205 -12.08 -42.60 5.04
N SER A 206 -11.96 -43.72 5.75
CA SER A 206 -12.32 -43.81 7.17
C SER A 206 -11.43 -42.98 8.10
N GLU A 207 -10.19 -42.73 7.72
CA GLU A 207 -9.20 -41.98 8.52
C GLU A 207 -9.11 -40.50 8.10
N ALA A 208 -9.67 -40.15 6.94
CA ALA A 208 -9.48 -38.85 6.30
C ALA A 208 -9.80 -37.65 7.22
N LEU A 209 -10.88 -37.71 8.00
CA LEU A 209 -11.30 -36.62 8.88
C LEU A 209 -10.36 -36.38 10.08
N ASP A 210 -9.45 -37.30 10.38
CA ASP A 210 -8.48 -37.14 11.47
C ASP A 210 -7.27 -36.28 11.08
N TYR A 211 -7.13 -36.01 9.78
CA TYR A 211 -6.14 -35.10 9.20
C TYR A 211 -6.68 -33.69 9.01
N VAL A 212 -7.99 -33.47 9.17
CA VAL A 212 -8.64 -32.17 9.02
C VAL A 212 -8.43 -31.32 10.27
N LEU A 213 -7.92 -30.10 10.09
CA LEU A 213 -7.87 -29.08 11.14
C LEU A 213 -9.24 -28.45 11.35
N GLY A 214 -9.88 -28.04 10.25
CA GLY A 214 -11.16 -27.36 10.28
C GLY A 214 -11.64 -26.97 8.89
N TYR A 215 -12.71 -26.18 8.89
CA TYR A 215 -13.47 -25.79 7.71
C TYR A 215 -13.66 -24.28 7.65
N THR A 216 -13.67 -23.72 6.45
CA THR A 216 -13.95 -22.31 6.20
C THR A 216 -14.75 -22.14 4.91
N ALA A 217 -15.30 -20.94 4.65
CA ALA A 217 -15.94 -20.65 3.38
C ALA A 217 -14.90 -20.21 2.35
N ALA A 218 -15.15 -20.51 1.08
CA ALA A 218 -14.32 -20.09 -0.04
C ALA A 218 -15.19 -19.60 -1.20
N ASN A 219 -14.62 -18.68 -1.98
CA ASN A 219 -15.18 -18.23 -3.24
C ASN A 219 -14.23 -18.60 -4.39
N ASP A 220 -14.58 -19.60 -5.22
CA ASP A 220 -13.74 -19.99 -6.37
C ASP A 220 -14.05 -19.12 -7.60
N VAL A 221 -13.28 -18.04 -7.75
CA VAL A 221 -13.49 -17.09 -8.84
C VAL A 221 -12.90 -17.63 -10.14
N SER A 222 -13.68 -17.55 -11.21
CA SER A 222 -13.36 -18.14 -12.52
C SER A 222 -13.41 -17.13 -13.66
N SER A 223 -12.61 -17.37 -14.70
CA SER A 223 -12.86 -16.89 -16.07
C SER A 223 -13.47 -18.01 -16.89
N ARG A 224 -14.76 -17.89 -17.18
CA ARG A 224 -15.53 -18.96 -17.81
C ARG A 224 -15.17 -19.21 -19.26
N THR A 225 -14.86 -18.16 -20.02
CA THR A 225 -14.38 -18.32 -21.40
C THR A 225 -13.05 -19.07 -21.42
N GLN A 226 -12.10 -18.71 -20.56
CA GLN A 226 -10.82 -19.41 -20.52
C GLN A 226 -10.98 -20.84 -20.03
N GLN A 227 -11.90 -21.09 -19.09
CA GLN A 227 -12.15 -22.43 -18.58
C GLN A 227 -12.63 -23.38 -19.69
N LEU A 228 -13.52 -22.90 -20.57
CA LEU A 228 -14.04 -23.68 -21.69
C LEU A 228 -13.03 -23.84 -22.85
N ASN A 229 -12.06 -22.93 -22.96
CA ASN A 229 -11.04 -22.95 -24.01
C ASN A 229 -9.80 -23.79 -23.65
N GLN A 230 -9.77 -24.41 -22.47
CA GLN A 230 -8.60 -25.14 -21.99
C GLN A 230 -9.02 -26.53 -21.51
N SER A 231 -8.13 -27.52 -21.70
CA SER A 231 -8.32 -28.87 -21.17
C SER A 231 -8.06 -28.96 -19.67
N GLN A 232 -7.49 -27.92 -19.06
CA GLN A 232 -7.18 -27.83 -17.64
C GLN A 232 -7.58 -26.46 -17.11
N TRP A 233 -8.15 -26.42 -15.91
CA TRP A 233 -8.85 -25.23 -15.40
C TRP A 233 -7.97 -24.31 -14.55
N SER A 234 -6.78 -24.74 -14.14
CA SER A 234 -5.87 -23.91 -13.34
C SER A 234 -5.64 -22.54 -13.96
N PHE A 235 -5.35 -22.43 -15.27
CA PHE A 235 -5.15 -21.11 -15.90
C PHE A 235 -6.38 -20.19 -15.76
N SER A 236 -7.58 -20.74 -15.94
CA SER A 236 -8.84 -20.00 -15.89
C SER A 236 -9.35 -19.68 -14.49
N LYS A 237 -8.74 -20.26 -13.46
CA LYS A 237 -9.19 -20.13 -12.08
C LYS A 237 -8.12 -19.59 -11.14
N SER A 238 -6.84 -19.60 -11.52
CA SER A 238 -5.73 -19.39 -10.59
C SER A 238 -5.08 -17.99 -10.64
N PHE A 239 -5.83 -16.96 -11.01
CA PHE A 239 -5.34 -15.57 -10.96
C PHE A 239 -5.18 -15.09 -9.50
N ASP A 240 -4.38 -14.05 -9.28
CA ASP A 240 -4.15 -13.52 -7.94
C ASP A 240 -5.46 -13.02 -7.32
N GLY A 241 -5.72 -13.41 -6.07
CA GLY A 241 -6.96 -13.08 -5.36
C GLY A 241 -8.23 -13.81 -5.83
N SER A 242 -8.10 -14.85 -6.66
CA SER A 242 -9.22 -15.65 -7.19
C SER A 242 -9.84 -16.66 -6.23
N CYS A 243 -9.32 -16.80 -5.01
CA CYS A 243 -9.80 -17.76 -4.02
C CYS A 243 -9.85 -17.12 -2.62
N PRO A 244 -10.67 -16.08 -2.39
CA PRO A 244 -10.90 -15.60 -1.03
C PRO A 244 -11.39 -16.73 -0.12
N ILE A 245 -10.91 -16.76 1.13
CA ILE A 245 -11.37 -17.72 2.15
C ILE A 245 -11.59 -17.02 3.50
N GLY A 246 -12.46 -17.57 4.34
CA GLY A 246 -12.73 -17.04 5.67
C GLY A 246 -14.22 -17.04 6.03
N PRO A 247 -14.66 -16.16 6.97
CA PRO A 247 -13.88 -15.25 7.79
C PRO A 247 -13.24 -15.95 9.01
N THR A 248 -13.67 -17.18 9.32
CA THR A 248 -13.15 -17.97 10.43
C THR A 248 -12.78 -19.38 9.98
N LEU A 249 -11.92 -20.05 10.75
CA LEU A 249 -11.69 -21.48 10.66
C LEU A 249 -12.46 -22.17 11.79
N ALA A 250 -13.57 -22.84 11.46
CA ALA A 250 -14.30 -23.67 12.41
C ALA A 250 -13.60 -25.03 12.52
N LEU A 251 -13.10 -25.37 13.71
CA LEU A 251 -12.32 -26.58 13.91
C LEU A 251 -13.17 -27.85 13.77
N LYS A 252 -12.54 -28.96 13.37
CA LYS A 252 -13.20 -30.28 13.25
C LYS A 252 -13.88 -30.74 14.55
N SER A 253 -13.42 -30.26 15.70
CA SER A 253 -14.07 -30.53 17.01
C SER A 253 -15.45 -29.89 17.14
N LEU A 254 -15.71 -28.76 16.45
CA LEU A 254 -17.01 -28.09 16.38
C LEU A 254 -17.91 -28.68 15.28
N ILE A 255 -17.30 -29.12 14.16
CA ILE A 255 -17.99 -29.72 13.02
C ILE A 255 -17.44 -31.14 12.81
N PRO A 256 -17.91 -32.14 13.59
CA PRO A 256 -17.45 -33.52 13.45
C PRO A 256 -17.91 -34.16 12.13
N ASP A 257 -19.03 -33.71 11.58
CA ASP A 257 -19.65 -34.23 10.36
C ASP A 257 -19.89 -33.07 9.36
N PRO A 258 -19.01 -32.89 8.36
CA PRO A 258 -19.13 -31.79 7.39
C PRO A 258 -20.25 -31.98 6.38
N SER A 259 -20.93 -33.14 6.34
CA SER A 259 -22.07 -33.40 5.43
C SER A 259 -23.37 -32.72 5.88
N LYS A 260 -23.38 -32.18 7.10
CA LYS A 260 -24.55 -31.49 7.70
C LYS A 260 -24.50 -29.98 7.57
N LEU A 261 -23.57 -29.47 6.77
CA LEU A 261 -23.44 -28.03 6.53
C LEU A 261 -24.41 -27.61 5.43
N PHE A 262 -24.87 -26.37 5.55
CA PHE A 262 -25.72 -25.74 4.55
C PHE A 262 -25.05 -24.48 4.04
N MET A 263 -25.04 -24.30 2.71
CA MET A 263 -24.31 -23.23 2.04
C MET A 263 -25.22 -22.40 1.16
N ARG A 264 -25.02 -21.08 1.21
CA ARG A 264 -25.63 -20.11 0.29
C ARG A 264 -24.56 -19.23 -0.35
N GLY A 265 -24.68 -19.03 -1.65
CA GLY A 265 -23.96 -18.02 -2.42
C GLY A 265 -24.89 -16.86 -2.74
N LEU A 266 -24.57 -15.66 -2.25
CA LEU A 266 -25.39 -14.47 -2.44
C LEU A 266 -24.65 -13.46 -3.30
N LYS A 267 -25.25 -13.03 -4.42
CA LYS A 267 -24.73 -11.93 -5.23
C LYS A 267 -25.55 -10.68 -4.95
N ASN A 268 -24.92 -9.61 -4.50
CA ASN A 268 -25.58 -8.35 -4.16
C ASN A 268 -26.79 -8.51 -3.21
N GLY A 269 -26.71 -9.47 -2.29
CA GLY A 269 -27.75 -9.77 -1.29
C GLY A 269 -28.86 -10.71 -1.76
N GLU A 270 -28.92 -11.06 -3.04
CA GLU A 270 -29.85 -12.06 -3.57
C GLU A 270 -29.21 -13.45 -3.55
N VAL A 271 -29.97 -14.48 -3.18
CA VAL A 271 -29.49 -15.87 -3.14
C VAL A 271 -29.43 -16.45 -4.55
N PHE A 272 -28.23 -16.80 -4.99
CA PHE A 272 -27.97 -17.36 -6.31
C PHE A 272 -27.66 -18.85 -6.25
N GLN A 273 -26.97 -19.29 -5.20
CA GLN A 273 -26.61 -20.69 -4.97
C GLN A 273 -27.12 -21.11 -3.61
N GLU A 274 -27.70 -22.31 -3.50
CA GLU A 274 -28.21 -22.85 -2.23
C GLU A 274 -28.20 -24.38 -2.24
N SER A 275 -27.44 -24.99 -1.33
CA SER A 275 -27.44 -26.45 -1.16
C SER A 275 -26.85 -26.89 0.18
N GLY A 276 -27.25 -28.08 0.64
CA GLY A 276 -26.51 -28.84 1.64
C GLY A 276 -25.25 -29.46 1.06
N THR A 277 -24.26 -29.71 1.91
CA THR A 277 -23.00 -30.40 1.54
C THR A 277 -23.17 -31.92 1.39
N ASP A 278 -24.36 -32.46 1.68
CA ASP A 278 -24.78 -33.82 1.32
C ASP A 278 -25.04 -33.99 -0.18
N ASP A 279 -25.23 -32.89 -0.92
CA ASP A 279 -25.33 -32.90 -2.39
C ASP A 279 -23.98 -33.16 -3.09
N LEU A 280 -22.87 -33.21 -2.34
CA LEU A 280 -21.57 -33.54 -2.88
C LEU A 280 -21.57 -34.92 -3.55
N ILE A 281 -21.05 -34.99 -4.78
CA ILE A 281 -20.84 -36.23 -5.53
C ILE A 281 -19.78 -37.08 -4.83
N PHE A 282 -18.63 -36.45 -4.52
CA PHE A 282 -17.56 -37.01 -3.71
C PHE A 282 -17.50 -36.29 -2.36
N SER A 283 -17.66 -37.06 -1.28
CA SER A 283 -17.61 -36.55 0.09
C SER A 283 -16.22 -36.02 0.47
N VAL A 284 -16.13 -35.18 1.51
CA VAL A 284 -14.83 -34.69 2.04
C VAL A 284 -13.84 -35.84 2.33
N PRO A 285 -14.24 -36.95 3.01
CA PRO A 285 -13.37 -38.10 3.18
C PRO A 285 -12.86 -38.71 1.87
N LYS A 286 -13.73 -38.83 0.86
CA LYS A 286 -13.39 -39.35 -0.46
C LYS A 286 -12.35 -38.49 -1.16
N ILE A 287 -12.55 -37.17 -1.13
CA ILE A 287 -11.64 -36.19 -1.75
C ILE A 287 -10.25 -36.26 -1.12
N ILE A 288 -10.16 -36.25 0.22
CA ILE A 288 -8.87 -36.31 0.93
C ILE A 288 -8.16 -37.63 0.62
N SER A 289 -8.88 -38.75 0.70
CA SER A 289 -8.31 -40.05 0.37
C SER A 289 -7.76 -40.07 -1.05
N TRP A 290 -8.54 -39.61 -2.03
CA TRP A 290 -8.14 -39.50 -3.44
C TRP A 290 -6.90 -38.64 -3.64
N LEU A 291 -6.92 -37.40 -3.14
CA LEU A 291 -5.82 -36.45 -3.30
C LEU A 291 -4.52 -36.91 -2.63
N SER A 292 -4.62 -37.73 -1.58
CA SER A 292 -3.45 -38.23 -0.84
C SER A 292 -2.78 -39.44 -1.51
N GLN A 293 -3.39 -40.05 -2.54
CA GLN A 293 -2.82 -41.20 -3.23
C GLN A 293 -1.59 -40.80 -4.04
N GLY A 294 -0.42 -41.34 -3.66
CA GLY A 294 0.86 -41.02 -4.30
C GLY A 294 1.39 -39.60 -4.03
N THR A 295 0.58 -38.72 -3.42
CA THR A 295 0.88 -37.31 -3.17
C THR A 295 0.75 -36.97 -1.69
N THR A 296 1.74 -36.31 -1.11
CA THR A 296 1.64 -35.82 0.27
C THR A 296 0.82 -34.53 0.31
N LEU A 297 -0.12 -34.43 1.26
CA LEU A 297 -0.82 -33.20 1.62
C LEU A 297 -0.25 -32.67 2.95
N PRO A 298 0.61 -31.65 2.94
CA PRO A 298 1.15 -31.05 4.17
C PRO A 298 0.06 -30.32 4.97
N PRO A 299 0.27 -30.11 6.29
CA PRO A 299 -0.52 -29.14 7.06
C PRO A 299 -0.55 -27.78 6.36
N GLY A 300 -1.72 -27.13 6.37
CA GLY A 300 -1.97 -25.89 5.63
C GLY A 300 -2.42 -26.09 4.18
N THR A 301 -2.46 -27.33 3.68
CA THR A 301 -3.14 -27.61 2.40
C THR A 301 -4.62 -27.25 2.51
N VAL A 302 -5.10 -26.43 1.57
CA VAL A 302 -6.52 -26.06 1.46
C VAL A 302 -7.14 -26.91 0.36
N ILE A 303 -8.31 -27.49 0.62
CA ILE A 303 -9.09 -28.24 -0.35
C ILE A 303 -10.44 -27.56 -0.50
N ILE A 304 -10.78 -27.08 -1.70
CA ILE A 304 -12.11 -26.57 -2.03
C ILE A 304 -12.89 -27.63 -2.80
N THR A 305 -14.17 -27.78 -2.47
CA THR A 305 -14.93 -29.03 -2.68
C THR A 305 -15.88 -28.98 -3.86
N GLY A 306 -15.90 -27.91 -4.65
CA GLY A 306 -16.88 -27.65 -5.69
C GLY A 306 -18.02 -26.76 -5.19
N THR A 307 -18.89 -26.38 -6.14
CA THR A 307 -19.95 -25.39 -5.90
C THR A 307 -21.35 -25.90 -6.24
N PRO A 308 -22.40 -25.45 -5.55
CA PRO A 308 -23.80 -25.75 -5.90
C PRO A 308 -24.23 -25.15 -7.24
N ALA A 309 -25.39 -25.59 -7.73
CA ALA A 309 -26.05 -24.97 -8.89
C ALA A 309 -26.33 -23.48 -8.64
N GLY A 310 -26.38 -22.69 -9.71
CA GLY A 310 -26.67 -21.26 -9.67
C GLY A 310 -25.48 -20.34 -9.96
N VAL A 311 -24.40 -20.88 -10.53
CA VAL A 311 -23.25 -20.10 -11.02
C VAL A 311 -23.68 -19.16 -12.15
N GLY A 312 -22.98 -18.05 -12.34
CA GLY A 312 -23.30 -17.03 -13.32
C GLY A 312 -23.45 -17.55 -14.75
N MET A 313 -22.62 -18.52 -15.17
CA MET A 313 -22.73 -19.16 -16.49
C MET A 313 -24.02 -20.00 -16.66
N GLY A 314 -24.51 -20.62 -15.58
CA GLY A 314 -25.68 -21.51 -15.59
C GLY A 314 -27.00 -20.76 -15.65
N ARG A 315 -27.00 -19.45 -15.42
CA ARG A 315 -28.21 -18.61 -15.40
C ARG A 315 -28.69 -18.21 -16.78
N THR A 316 -29.98 -17.92 -16.89
CA THR A 316 -30.62 -17.36 -18.08
C THR A 316 -31.42 -16.10 -17.69
N PRO A 317 -30.97 -14.89 -18.08
CA PRO A 317 -29.70 -14.60 -18.78
C PRO A 317 -28.48 -14.91 -17.90
N LYS A 318 -27.32 -15.12 -18.55
CA LYS A 318 -26.04 -15.29 -17.84
C LYS A 318 -25.74 -14.04 -17.02
N ASP A 319 -25.12 -14.22 -15.86
CA ASP A 319 -24.78 -13.09 -14.98
C ASP A 319 -23.36 -13.20 -14.42
N ALA A 320 -22.48 -12.36 -14.95
CA ALA A 320 -21.08 -12.31 -14.58
C ALA A 320 -20.80 -11.37 -13.39
N LEU A 321 -19.64 -11.55 -12.76
CA LEU A 321 -19.06 -10.60 -11.81
C LEU A 321 -18.63 -9.32 -12.53
N ARG A 322 -19.02 -8.17 -11.95
CA ARG A 322 -18.66 -6.83 -12.41
C ARG A 322 -17.99 -6.03 -11.31
N HIS A 323 -17.36 -4.91 -11.70
CA HIS A 323 -16.92 -3.90 -10.74
C HIS A 323 -18.05 -3.49 -9.78
N GLY A 324 -17.75 -3.52 -8.49
CA GLY A 324 -18.67 -3.14 -7.42
C GLY A 324 -19.60 -4.27 -6.96
N ASP A 325 -19.66 -5.39 -7.67
CA ASP A 325 -20.46 -6.54 -7.22
C ASP A 325 -19.93 -7.09 -5.90
N GLU A 326 -20.86 -7.48 -5.05
CA GLU A 326 -20.59 -8.23 -3.83
C GLU A 326 -20.98 -9.69 -4.04
N PHE A 327 -20.10 -10.61 -3.67
CA PHE A 327 -20.44 -12.01 -3.51
C PHE A 327 -20.16 -12.47 -2.09
N ALA A 328 -21.15 -13.12 -1.47
CA ALA A 328 -21.05 -13.65 -0.13
C ALA A 328 -21.28 -15.16 -0.11
N VAL A 329 -20.43 -15.88 0.61
CA VAL A 329 -20.52 -17.32 0.84
C VAL A 329 -20.83 -17.54 2.30
N GLU A 330 -22.07 -17.91 2.59
CA GLU A 330 -22.53 -18.20 3.94
C GLU A 330 -22.56 -19.72 4.14
N ILE A 331 -21.91 -20.19 5.21
CA ILE A 331 -21.97 -21.60 5.61
C ILE A 331 -22.41 -21.72 7.08
N LEU A 332 -23.59 -22.30 7.26
CA LEU A 332 -24.26 -22.42 8.55
C LEU A 332 -24.09 -23.82 9.16
N PRO A 333 -24.17 -23.93 10.50
CA PRO A 333 -24.36 -22.84 11.48
C PRO A 333 -23.06 -22.23 12.03
N HIS A 334 -21.89 -22.77 11.72
CA HIS A 334 -20.67 -22.50 12.51
C HIS A 334 -19.58 -21.66 11.83
N ILE A 335 -19.50 -21.65 10.50
CA ILE A 335 -18.40 -21.01 9.77
C ILE A 335 -18.64 -19.50 9.62
N GLY A 336 -19.88 -19.12 9.30
CA GLY A 336 -20.31 -17.74 9.06
C GLY A 336 -20.22 -17.35 7.58
N THR A 337 -20.12 -16.04 7.34
CA THR A 337 -20.23 -15.46 6.00
C THR A 337 -18.91 -14.88 5.51
N LEU A 338 -18.34 -15.43 4.45
CA LEU A 338 -17.26 -14.79 3.68
C LEU A 338 -17.89 -13.75 2.75
N THR A 339 -17.41 -12.51 2.76
CA THR A 339 -17.86 -11.47 1.83
C THR A 339 -16.70 -10.94 1.01
N ASN A 340 -16.89 -10.83 -0.30
CA ASN A 340 -15.96 -10.21 -1.23
C ASN A 340 -16.68 -9.11 -2.01
N VAL A 341 -16.10 -7.90 -2.02
CA VAL A 341 -16.55 -6.83 -2.92
C VAL A 341 -15.51 -6.68 -4.01
N PHE A 342 -15.95 -6.84 -5.25
CA PHE A 342 -15.08 -6.90 -6.41
C PHE A 342 -14.79 -5.52 -6.98
N GLU A 343 -13.55 -5.33 -7.40
CA GLU A 343 -13.14 -4.23 -8.26
C GLU A 343 -12.52 -4.82 -9.53
N ASP A 344 -12.74 -4.17 -10.67
CA ASP A 344 -11.95 -4.45 -11.85
C ASP A 344 -10.47 -4.35 -11.52
N GLU A 345 -9.70 -5.33 -11.98
CA GLU A 345 -8.25 -5.27 -11.98
C GLU A 345 -7.81 -3.96 -12.62
N LYS A 346 -7.34 -3.04 -11.77
CA LYS A 346 -6.94 -1.71 -12.20
C LYS A 346 -5.83 -1.87 -13.21
N ASN A 347 -5.97 -1.14 -14.32
CA ASN A 347 -4.83 -0.88 -15.16
C ASN A 347 -3.77 -0.16 -14.29
N GLY A 348 -2.76 -0.87 -13.82
CA GLY A 348 -1.42 -0.30 -13.90
C GLY A 348 -1.26 0.03 -15.37
N PHE A 349 -1.47 1.29 -15.75
CA PHE A 349 -1.67 1.79 -17.12
C PHE A 349 -0.94 0.94 -18.18
N LEU A 350 -1.57 -0.14 -18.64
CA LEU A 350 -1.22 -0.76 -19.90
C LEU A 350 -1.92 0.10 -20.93
N THR A 351 -1.35 1.30 -21.16
CA THR A 351 -1.46 1.89 -22.48
C THR A 351 -1.01 0.78 -23.42
N LYS A 352 -1.96 0.18 -24.17
CA LYS A 352 -1.66 -0.59 -25.37
C LYS A 352 -0.47 0.10 -26.03
N LEU A 353 0.71 -0.52 -25.94
CA LEU A 353 1.92 0.06 -26.50
C LEU A 353 1.59 0.32 -27.98
N PRO A 354 1.92 1.50 -28.50
CA PRO A 354 1.59 1.79 -29.89
C PRO A 354 2.24 0.71 -30.76
N ALA A 355 1.52 0.22 -31.77
CA ALA A 355 2.04 -0.83 -32.66
C ALA A 355 3.35 -0.41 -33.35
N SER A 356 3.57 0.90 -33.47
CA SER A 356 4.80 1.53 -33.94
C SER A 356 4.99 2.89 -33.27
N ILE A 357 6.24 3.32 -33.11
CA ILE A 357 6.59 4.67 -32.64
C ILE A 357 6.39 5.65 -33.82
N PRO A 358 5.60 6.72 -33.69
CA PRO A 358 5.39 7.67 -34.79
C PRO A 358 6.64 8.52 -35.03
N GLU A 359 6.88 8.93 -36.28
CA GLU A 359 8.00 9.81 -36.64
C GLU A 359 7.87 11.23 -36.07
N LYS A 360 6.63 11.67 -35.82
CA LYS A 360 6.28 12.97 -35.25
C LYS A 360 5.37 12.80 -34.04
N MET A 361 5.44 13.74 -33.11
CA MET A 361 4.67 13.81 -31.88
C MET A 361 4.09 15.20 -31.67
N ARG A 362 3.04 15.27 -30.86
CA ARG A 362 2.53 16.53 -30.32
C ARG A 362 3.41 16.96 -29.15
N ALA A 363 3.75 18.24 -29.07
CA ALA A 363 4.42 18.78 -27.89
C ALA A 363 3.98 20.22 -27.60
N LEU A 364 3.81 20.50 -26.31
CA LEU A 364 3.61 21.84 -25.80
C LEU A 364 4.99 22.50 -25.60
N ARG A 365 5.35 23.49 -26.42
CA ARG A 365 6.68 24.10 -26.43
C ARG A 365 6.65 25.60 -26.19
N LEU A 366 7.60 26.07 -25.38
CA LEU A 366 7.92 27.48 -25.27
C LEU A 366 8.71 27.88 -26.50
N VAL A 367 8.18 28.79 -27.31
CA VAL A 367 8.82 29.25 -28.56
C VAL A 367 9.47 30.63 -28.41
N GLU A 368 9.02 31.41 -27.43
CA GLU A 368 9.49 32.75 -27.10
C GLU A 368 9.31 32.92 -25.60
N TYR A 369 10.29 33.50 -24.90
CA TYR A 369 10.17 33.79 -23.47
C TYR A 369 9.01 34.74 -23.20
N HIS A 370 8.41 34.64 -22.01
CA HIS A 370 7.27 35.47 -21.60
C HIS A 370 6.02 35.38 -22.52
N LYS A 371 5.95 34.36 -23.39
CA LYS A 371 4.78 34.06 -24.22
C LYS A 371 4.24 32.68 -23.86
N ASN A 372 2.91 32.53 -23.95
CA ASN A 372 2.23 31.25 -23.79
C ASN A 372 2.92 30.14 -24.58
N TYR A 373 2.89 28.93 -24.01
CA TYR A 373 3.34 27.75 -24.72
C TYR A 373 2.50 27.58 -25.99
N LYS A 374 3.10 27.00 -27.02
CA LYS A 374 2.39 26.62 -28.25
C LYS A 374 2.30 25.11 -28.36
N LEU A 375 1.10 24.62 -28.65
CA LEU A 375 0.89 23.23 -28.99
C LEU A 375 1.27 23.01 -30.45
N LEU A 376 2.28 22.18 -30.69
CA LEU A 376 2.77 21.83 -32.01
C LEU A 376 2.48 20.36 -32.27
N ASP A 377 1.89 20.03 -33.42
CA ASP A 377 1.48 18.66 -33.77
C ASP A 377 2.52 17.88 -34.59
N ASP A 378 3.62 18.52 -34.98
CA ASP A 378 4.57 18.02 -35.97
C ASP A 378 6.03 17.96 -35.46
N VAL A 379 6.22 17.89 -34.15
CA VAL A 379 7.55 17.84 -33.52
C VAL A 379 8.18 16.47 -33.76
N PRO A 380 9.44 16.37 -34.25
CA PRO A 380 10.09 15.08 -34.45
C PRO A 380 10.17 14.25 -33.18
N THR A 381 9.80 12.97 -33.26
CA THR A 381 9.96 12.03 -32.14
C THR A 381 11.44 11.76 -31.90
N PRO A 382 11.96 11.90 -30.67
CA PRO A 382 13.36 11.59 -30.37
C PRO A 382 13.69 10.12 -30.59
N THR A 383 14.89 9.84 -31.09
CA THR A 383 15.47 8.49 -31.09
C THR A 383 16.40 8.37 -29.88
N PRO A 384 16.24 7.35 -29.00
CA PRO A 384 17.11 7.20 -27.85
C PRO A 384 18.54 6.88 -28.29
N LYS A 385 19.53 7.50 -27.64
CA LYS A 385 20.94 7.08 -27.72
C LYS A 385 21.16 5.69 -27.08
N PRO A 386 22.34 5.05 -27.25
CA PRO A 386 22.62 3.74 -26.67
C PRO A 386 22.31 3.62 -25.18
N ASP A 387 22.57 4.67 -24.39
CA ASP A 387 22.37 4.73 -22.95
C ASP A 387 21.03 5.35 -22.51
N GLU A 388 20.15 5.67 -23.45
CA GLU A 388 18.88 6.36 -23.19
C GLU A 388 17.66 5.45 -23.38
N VAL A 389 16.55 5.85 -22.77
CA VAL A 389 15.23 5.23 -22.96
C VAL A 389 14.27 6.22 -23.62
N LEU A 390 13.41 5.73 -24.51
CA LEU A 390 12.31 6.52 -25.05
C LEU A 390 11.04 6.27 -24.25
N ILE A 391 10.44 7.34 -23.73
CA ILE A 391 9.26 7.27 -22.86
C ILE A 391 8.06 7.87 -23.58
N ARG A 392 6.97 7.11 -23.67
CA ARG A 392 5.66 7.65 -23.97
C ARG A 392 5.12 8.32 -22.70
N VAL A 393 5.23 9.64 -22.67
CA VAL A 393 4.73 10.45 -21.54
C VAL A 393 3.21 10.35 -21.49
N ALA A 394 2.67 10.04 -20.30
CA ALA A 394 1.23 9.96 -20.05
C ALA A 394 0.71 11.23 -19.36
N ALA A 395 1.54 11.83 -18.51
CA ALA A 395 1.25 13.10 -17.85
C ALA A 395 2.54 13.83 -17.50
N ALA A 396 2.50 15.15 -17.50
CA ALA A 396 3.62 16.01 -17.14
C ALA A 396 3.15 17.13 -16.21
N GLY A 397 3.77 17.21 -15.03
CA GLY A 397 3.49 18.28 -14.05
C GLY A 397 4.18 19.59 -14.41
N LEU A 398 3.57 20.72 -14.05
CA LEU A 398 4.20 22.03 -14.12
C LEU A 398 4.50 22.57 -12.72
N CYS A 399 5.68 23.15 -12.57
CA CYS A 399 6.29 23.57 -11.34
C CYS A 399 6.88 24.98 -11.49
N HIS A 400 7.16 25.65 -10.37
CA HIS A 400 7.74 27.00 -10.38
C HIS A 400 9.10 27.04 -11.11
N THR A 401 9.86 25.93 -11.16
CA THR A 401 11.08 25.83 -11.97
C THR A 401 10.80 26.00 -13.47
N ASP A 402 9.64 25.56 -13.96
CA ASP A 402 9.27 25.80 -15.37
C ASP A 402 8.98 27.29 -15.64
N LEU A 403 8.49 28.03 -14.62
CA LEU A 403 8.31 29.48 -14.69
C LEU A 403 9.66 30.21 -14.78
N ILE A 404 10.68 29.74 -14.07
CA ILE A 404 12.04 30.29 -14.16
C ILE A 404 12.57 30.19 -15.60
N VAL A 405 12.31 29.06 -16.29
CA VAL A 405 12.66 28.90 -17.71
C VAL A 405 11.80 29.81 -18.59
N TYR A 406 10.49 29.90 -18.35
CA TYR A 406 9.57 30.77 -19.07
C TYR A 406 9.98 32.24 -19.05
N HIS A 407 10.50 32.73 -17.93
CA HIS A 407 11.01 34.10 -17.76
C HIS A 407 12.43 34.32 -18.30
N GLY A 408 13.06 33.30 -18.88
CA GLY A 408 14.39 33.42 -19.48
C GLY A 408 15.55 33.47 -18.50
N PHE A 409 15.33 33.26 -17.19
CA PHE A 409 16.41 33.30 -16.19
C PHE A 409 17.49 32.24 -16.40
N THR A 410 17.15 31.11 -17.05
CA THR A 410 18.10 30.04 -17.37
C THR A 410 18.67 30.13 -18.79
N GLU A 411 18.15 31.03 -19.63
CA GLU A 411 18.51 31.14 -21.05
C GLU A 411 18.43 29.80 -21.83
N ALA A 412 17.40 28.97 -21.55
CA ALA A 412 17.22 27.68 -22.21
C ALA A 412 16.99 27.80 -23.74
N PRO A 413 17.63 26.96 -24.58
CA PRO A 413 17.44 27.02 -26.02
C PRO A 413 15.97 26.82 -26.44
N LEU A 414 15.46 27.73 -27.29
CA LEU A 414 14.11 27.67 -27.84
C LEU A 414 14.09 27.03 -29.25
N PRO A 415 13.05 26.27 -29.64
CA PRO A 415 11.86 25.97 -28.85
C PRO A 415 12.12 24.93 -27.73
N PHE A 416 11.62 25.19 -26.53
CA PHE A 416 11.86 24.37 -25.34
C PHE A 416 10.61 23.56 -24.98
N THR A 417 10.75 22.24 -24.81
CA THR A 417 9.68 21.38 -24.28
C THR A 417 9.77 21.40 -22.76
N GLY A 418 8.74 21.95 -22.11
CA GLY A 418 8.72 22.13 -20.66
C GLY A 418 8.42 20.86 -19.87
N SER A 419 8.39 21.02 -18.55
CA SER A 419 8.24 19.98 -17.53
C SER A 419 9.49 19.16 -17.28
N HIS A 420 9.87 19.10 -16.01
CA HIS A 420 10.81 18.14 -15.46
C HIS A 420 10.10 17.01 -14.71
N GLU A 421 8.75 16.98 -14.72
CA GLU A 421 7.91 16.02 -13.98
C GLU A 421 7.09 15.04 -14.85
N PRO A 422 7.60 14.55 -15.99
CA PRO A 422 6.83 13.59 -16.78
C PRO A 422 6.83 12.20 -16.13
N ALA A 423 5.69 11.54 -16.25
CA ALA A 423 5.52 10.12 -15.94
C ALA A 423 4.91 9.41 -17.16
N GLY A 424 5.42 8.22 -17.47
CA GLY A 424 5.06 7.52 -18.69
C GLY A 424 5.50 6.07 -18.68
N THR A 425 5.57 5.50 -19.89
CA THR A 425 5.94 4.11 -20.12
C THR A 425 7.08 4.04 -21.13
N ILE A 426 8.07 3.17 -20.88
CA ILE A 426 9.15 2.92 -21.84
C ILE A 426 8.57 2.29 -23.11
N VAL A 427 8.90 2.86 -24.27
CA VAL A 427 8.50 2.36 -25.59
C VAL A 427 9.68 1.93 -26.46
N SER A 428 10.90 2.37 -26.13
CA SER A 428 12.14 1.94 -26.78
C SER A 428 13.33 2.06 -25.83
N LEU A 429 14.34 1.23 -26.02
CA LEU A 429 15.58 1.19 -25.24
C LEU A 429 16.77 1.35 -26.20
N GLY A 430 17.78 2.13 -25.78
CA GLY A 430 19.09 2.10 -26.39
C GLY A 430 19.83 0.77 -26.16
N SER A 431 20.86 0.51 -26.97
CA SER A 431 21.59 -0.76 -26.96
C SER A 431 22.44 -1.03 -25.71
N GLU A 432 22.73 -0.01 -24.91
CA GLU A 432 23.55 -0.06 -23.70
C GLU A 432 22.71 0.10 -22.42
N VAL A 433 21.38 0.20 -22.53
CA VAL A 433 20.50 0.24 -21.36
C VAL A 433 20.58 -1.10 -20.61
N PRO A 434 20.78 -1.11 -19.28
CA PRO A 434 20.87 -2.35 -18.51
C PRO A 434 19.63 -3.24 -18.64
N GLU A 435 19.83 -4.56 -18.67
CA GLU A 435 18.77 -5.58 -18.81
C GLU A 435 17.67 -5.53 -17.74
N THR A 436 17.86 -4.77 -16.66
CA THR A 436 16.84 -4.57 -15.63
C THR A 436 15.68 -3.67 -16.08
N TRP A 437 15.83 -2.95 -17.20
CA TRP A 437 14.80 -2.07 -17.76
C TRP A 437 14.17 -2.70 -18.98
N HIS A 438 12.85 -2.60 -19.08
CA HIS A 438 12.06 -3.24 -20.12
C HIS A 438 11.10 -2.26 -20.78
N VAL A 439 10.84 -2.50 -22.07
CA VAL A 439 9.70 -1.87 -22.75
C VAL A 439 8.42 -2.26 -22.02
N GLY A 440 7.59 -1.28 -21.70
CA GLY A 440 6.39 -1.45 -20.86
C GLY A 440 6.57 -1.00 -19.41
N ASP A 441 7.80 -0.80 -18.93
CA ASP A 441 8.03 -0.31 -17.57
C ASP A 441 7.47 1.09 -17.38
N ARG A 442 6.85 1.32 -16.21
CA ARG A 442 6.36 2.64 -15.80
C ARG A 442 7.49 3.42 -15.14
N VAL A 443 7.75 4.59 -15.67
CA VAL A 443 8.87 5.44 -15.25
C VAL A 443 8.42 6.86 -15.06
N GLY A 444 9.12 7.60 -14.22
CA GLY A 444 9.02 9.04 -14.21
C GLY A 444 10.41 9.66 -14.19
N ILE A 445 10.49 10.87 -14.72
CA ILE A 445 11.75 11.57 -14.90
C ILE A 445 11.95 12.53 -13.72
N THR A 446 13.21 12.72 -13.33
CA THR A 446 13.63 13.69 -12.32
C THR A 446 14.44 14.82 -12.98
N ASN A 447 14.51 15.99 -12.33
CA ASN A 447 15.11 17.21 -12.88
C ASN A 447 16.62 17.12 -13.16
N PHE A 448 17.33 16.17 -12.55
CA PHE A 448 18.78 16.04 -12.72
C PHE A 448 19.09 14.74 -13.44
N MET A 449 19.59 14.88 -14.66
CA MET A 449 20.23 13.81 -15.40
C MET A 449 21.73 13.84 -15.08
N ASP A 450 22.20 12.76 -14.46
CA ASP A 450 23.58 12.36 -14.21
C ASP A 450 24.58 13.39 -13.60
N PRO A 451 25.24 13.05 -12.48
CA PRO A 451 26.41 13.82 -12.03
C PRO A 451 27.54 13.66 -13.04
N CYS A 452 28.07 14.77 -13.56
CA CYS A 452 29.08 14.78 -14.63
C CYS A 452 30.46 14.17 -14.31
N ASP A 453 30.63 13.55 -13.14
CA ASP A 453 31.81 12.88 -12.54
C ASP A 453 33.15 13.67 -12.47
N LYS A 454 33.29 14.77 -13.22
CA LYS A 454 34.55 15.52 -13.40
C LYS A 454 34.58 16.89 -12.75
N CYS A 455 33.43 17.47 -12.39
CA CYS A 455 33.38 18.83 -11.83
C CYS A 455 33.93 18.90 -10.40
N LYS A 456 34.24 20.13 -9.93
CA LYS A 456 34.76 20.37 -8.58
C LYS A 456 33.83 19.82 -7.48
N GLY A 457 32.51 19.84 -7.71
CA GLY A 457 31.51 19.26 -6.79
C GLY A 457 31.61 17.73 -6.72
N CYS A 458 31.58 17.05 -7.87
CA CYS A 458 31.70 15.58 -7.94
C CYS A 458 33.00 15.10 -7.31
N LYS A 459 34.12 15.80 -7.61
CA LYS A 459 35.43 15.50 -7.03
C LYS A 459 35.47 15.72 -5.51
N TRP A 460 34.88 16.81 -5.01
CA TRP A 460 34.82 17.06 -3.56
C TRP A 460 34.07 15.93 -2.85
N ALA A 461 32.94 15.48 -3.37
CA ALA A 461 32.15 14.43 -2.72
C ALA A 461 32.76 13.04 -2.81
N THR A 462 33.35 12.67 -3.95
CA THR A 462 34.12 11.43 -4.02
C THR A 462 35.24 11.43 -2.97
N GLN A 463 35.89 12.57 -2.74
CA GLN A 463 36.96 12.71 -1.74
C GLN A 463 36.46 12.79 -0.29
N ALA A 464 35.31 13.42 -0.04
CA ALA A 464 34.80 13.69 1.31
C ALA A 464 33.89 12.57 1.86
N ILE A 465 33.13 11.91 0.99
CA ILE A 465 32.07 10.95 1.40
C ILE A 465 32.10 9.62 0.62
N GLY A 466 32.95 9.48 -0.42
CA GLY A 466 33.17 8.20 -1.11
C GLY A 466 32.14 7.84 -2.19
N SER A 467 31.19 8.73 -2.52
CA SER A 467 30.18 8.54 -3.58
C SER A 467 30.10 9.74 -4.54
N LEU A 468 29.63 9.50 -5.77
CA LEU A 468 29.21 10.54 -6.72
C LEU A 468 27.79 10.98 -6.36
N ASP A 469 27.49 12.26 -6.35
CA ASP A 469 26.14 12.78 -6.06
C ASP A 469 25.89 14.04 -6.91
N PRO A 470 24.68 14.32 -7.41
CA PRO A 470 24.46 15.56 -8.14
C PRO A 470 24.61 16.84 -7.28
N ARG A 471 24.38 16.83 -5.95
CA ARG A 471 24.55 18.01 -5.05
C ARG A 471 24.94 17.78 -3.56
N PHE A 472 25.15 16.55 -3.11
CA PHE A 472 26.13 16.09 -2.08
C PHE A 472 25.74 15.96 -0.58
N CYS A 473 25.16 14.80 -0.23
CA CYS A 473 25.54 13.84 0.84
C CYS A 473 24.40 12.84 1.09
N ASP A 474 24.69 11.53 1.14
CA ASP A 474 23.73 10.43 1.36
C ASP A 474 23.15 10.35 2.80
N ASN A 475 23.61 11.19 3.73
CA ASN A 475 23.30 11.03 5.16
C ASN A 475 23.01 12.36 5.89
N ARG A 476 22.26 13.27 5.27
CA ARG A 476 21.81 14.52 5.93
C ARG A 476 20.46 14.33 6.60
N THR A 477 20.44 14.09 7.91
CA THR A 477 19.26 14.39 8.74
C THR A 477 19.03 15.91 8.71
N MET A 478 17.96 16.37 8.05
CA MET A 478 17.71 17.80 7.89
C MET A 478 17.08 18.40 9.15
N CYS A 479 15.97 17.86 9.64
CA CYS A 479 15.36 18.39 10.86
C CYS A 479 15.74 17.60 12.12
N ASP A 480 16.30 16.39 11.96
CA ASP A 480 16.55 15.44 13.07
C ASP A 480 15.30 15.30 13.97
N LEU A 481 14.14 15.20 13.32
CA LEU A 481 12.84 15.15 13.98
C LEU A 481 12.56 13.74 14.45
N GLN A 482 12.23 13.64 15.73
CA GLN A 482 11.80 12.41 16.38
C GLN A 482 10.26 12.34 16.41
N LYS A 483 9.73 11.12 16.42
CA LYS A 483 8.27 10.90 16.48
C LYS A 483 7.67 11.67 17.66
N GLY A 484 6.54 12.33 17.43
CA GLY A 484 5.87 13.17 18.42
C GLY A 484 6.40 14.60 18.53
N GLN A 485 7.51 14.95 17.89
CA GLN A 485 7.98 16.35 17.83
C GLN A 485 7.12 17.20 16.88
N THR A 486 7.17 18.51 17.10
CA THR A 486 6.32 19.49 16.43
C THR A 486 6.98 20.04 15.17
N VAL A 487 6.22 20.08 14.07
CA VAL A 487 6.64 20.67 12.81
C VAL A 487 5.53 21.53 12.22
N ALA A 488 5.87 22.75 11.80
CA ALA A 488 4.98 23.57 11.00
C ALA A 488 5.29 23.42 9.52
N ILE A 489 4.26 23.30 8.69
CA ILE A 489 4.33 23.38 7.23
C ILE A 489 3.67 24.67 6.81
N ILE A 490 4.42 25.57 6.18
CA ILE A 490 4.00 26.95 5.91
C ILE A 490 3.92 27.15 4.40
N GLY A 491 2.72 27.48 3.90
CA GLY A 491 2.40 27.51 2.47
C GLY A 491 1.90 26.15 1.98
N ILE A 492 0.58 25.95 2.01
CA ILE A 492 -0.13 24.72 1.66
C ILE A 492 -0.60 24.75 0.20
N GLY A 493 0.33 25.05 -0.69
CA GLY A 493 0.18 24.79 -2.12
C GLY A 493 0.52 23.33 -2.47
N GLY A 494 1.02 23.08 -3.67
CA GLY A 494 1.39 21.73 -4.11
C GLY A 494 2.48 21.05 -3.25
N LEU A 495 3.45 21.79 -2.70
CA LEU A 495 4.47 21.22 -1.79
C LEU A 495 3.94 21.02 -0.38
N GLY A 496 3.32 22.06 0.20
CA GLY A 496 2.91 22.04 1.59
C GLY A 496 1.86 20.96 1.88
N VAL A 497 0.93 20.73 0.96
CA VAL A 497 -0.07 19.65 1.12
C VAL A 497 0.57 18.26 1.15
N LEU A 498 1.68 18.06 0.44
CA LEU A 498 2.47 16.84 0.57
C LEU A 498 3.28 16.87 1.88
N GLY A 499 3.87 18.00 2.26
CA GLY A 499 4.62 18.14 3.51
C GLY A 499 3.83 17.78 4.75
N ILE A 500 2.55 18.17 4.79
CA ILE A 500 1.60 17.75 5.82
C ILE A 500 1.52 16.22 5.88
N GLN A 501 1.25 15.58 4.74
CA GLN A 501 1.04 14.14 4.65
C GLN A 501 2.28 13.35 5.05
N PHE A 502 3.47 13.75 4.58
CA PHE A 502 4.72 13.11 5.00
C PHE A 502 4.98 13.29 6.49
N ALA A 503 4.75 14.49 7.03
CA ALA A 503 5.03 14.76 8.43
C ALA A 503 4.10 13.96 9.34
N LYS A 504 2.82 13.82 8.98
CA LYS A 504 1.86 12.99 9.71
C LYS A 504 2.14 11.50 9.58
N ALA A 505 2.48 11.01 8.38
CA ALA A 505 2.86 9.62 8.16
C ALA A 505 4.08 9.22 9.01
N ARG A 506 4.99 10.16 9.28
CA ARG A 506 6.16 9.97 10.15
C ARG A 506 5.85 10.07 11.65
N GLY A 507 4.60 10.36 12.00
CA GLY A 507 4.15 10.46 13.39
C GLY A 507 4.56 11.76 14.08
N TYR A 508 4.79 12.83 13.32
CA TYR A 508 5.00 14.16 13.90
C TYR A 508 3.68 14.83 14.27
N ARG A 509 3.77 15.82 15.15
CA ARG A 509 2.70 16.75 15.51
C ARG A 509 2.77 17.93 14.52
N VAL A 510 1.78 18.09 13.67
CA VAL A 510 1.86 18.94 12.47
C VAL A 510 0.92 20.13 12.56
N VAL A 511 1.47 21.32 12.36
CA VAL A 511 0.71 22.57 12.18
C VAL A 511 0.78 22.95 10.70
N ALA A 512 -0.37 23.04 10.03
CA ALA A 512 -0.50 23.58 8.68
C ALA A 512 -0.79 25.08 8.75
N VAL A 513 -0.04 25.89 8.01
CA VAL A 513 -0.20 27.34 7.98
C VAL A 513 -0.31 27.85 6.55
N ASP A 514 -1.39 28.55 6.20
CA ASP A 514 -1.54 29.26 4.93
C ASP A 514 -2.38 30.52 5.12
N ASN A 515 -2.15 31.56 4.32
CA ASN A 515 -2.97 32.77 4.34
C ASN A 515 -4.19 32.67 3.41
N HIS A 516 -4.20 31.73 2.47
CA HIS A 516 -5.25 31.59 1.47
C HIS A 516 -6.21 30.44 1.80
N ASP A 517 -7.50 30.69 1.60
CA ASP A 517 -8.59 29.73 1.87
C ASP A 517 -8.39 28.41 1.13
N VAL A 518 -7.86 28.49 -0.10
CA VAL A 518 -7.55 27.32 -0.92
C VAL A 518 -6.51 26.41 -0.27
N GLY A 519 -5.47 26.98 0.38
CA GLY A 519 -4.44 26.22 1.08
C GLY A 519 -4.98 25.57 2.36
N LEU A 520 -5.81 26.27 3.12
CA LEU A 520 -6.46 25.71 4.32
C LEU A 520 -7.44 24.59 3.96
N LYS A 521 -8.19 24.75 2.87
CA LYS A 521 -9.07 23.71 2.34
C LYS A 521 -8.27 22.48 1.93
N LEU A 522 -7.17 22.67 1.19
CA LEU A 522 -6.25 21.58 0.82
C LEU A 522 -5.72 20.82 2.05
N ALA A 523 -5.38 21.52 3.13
CA ALA A 523 -4.96 20.90 4.39
C ALA A 523 -6.03 19.98 4.99
N SER A 524 -7.31 20.29 4.80
CA SER A 524 -8.45 19.51 5.31
C SER A 524 -8.83 18.31 4.43
N GLU A 525 -8.49 18.36 3.15
CA GLU A 525 -8.85 17.35 2.13
C GLU A 525 -7.84 16.19 2.04
N VAL A 526 -6.71 16.28 2.73
CA VAL A 526 -5.78 15.14 2.87
C VAL A 526 -6.47 13.94 3.57
N PRO A 527 -6.02 12.69 3.33
CA PRO A 527 -6.57 11.51 3.99
C PRO A 527 -6.69 11.70 5.50
N SER A 528 -7.76 11.19 6.11
CA SER A 528 -8.09 11.48 7.51
C SER A 528 -6.97 11.15 8.49
N HIS A 529 -6.22 10.06 8.24
CA HIS A 529 -5.06 9.65 9.05
C HIS A 529 -3.81 10.50 8.83
N LEU A 530 -3.78 11.35 7.80
CA LEU A 530 -2.67 12.23 7.43
C LEU A 530 -3.00 13.72 7.61
N ARG A 531 -4.11 14.06 8.27
CA ARG A 531 -4.50 15.45 8.52
C ARG A 531 -3.57 16.12 9.53
N PRO A 532 -3.29 17.42 9.35
CA PRO A 532 -2.53 18.17 10.34
C PRO A 532 -3.35 18.28 11.63
N ASP A 533 -2.66 18.42 12.76
CA ASP A 533 -3.29 18.55 14.07
C ASP A 533 -3.89 19.96 14.25
N LEU A 534 -3.27 20.98 13.63
CA LEU A 534 -3.78 22.35 13.56
C LEU A 534 -3.72 22.88 12.14
N THR A 535 -4.70 23.70 11.76
CA THR A 535 -4.75 24.46 10.50
C THR A 535 -5.02 25.92 10.82
N LEU A 536 -4.07 26.81 10.50
CA LEU A 536 -4.05 28.20 10.98
C LEU A 536 -3.70 29.17 9.84
N ARG A 537 -4.08 30.45 9.98
CA ARG A 537 -3.56 31.52 9.12
C ARG A 537 -2.40 32.24 9.77
N LEU A 538 -1.45 32.71 8.95
CA LEU A 538 -0.27 33.41 9.45
C LEU A 538 -0.64 34.74 10.12
N GLN A 539 -1.69 35.40 9.63
CA GLN A 539 -2.14 36.73 10.04
C GLN A 539 -3.19 36.75 11.16
N ASP A 540 -3.79 35.61 11.52
CA ASP A 540 -4.80 35.57 12.58
C ASP A 540 -4.17 35.86 13.95
N SER A 541 -4.81 36.74 14.73
CA SER A 541 -4.30 37.19 16.03
C SER A 541 -4.14 36.06 17.05
N GLU A 542 -4.94 35.01 16.93
CA GLU A 542 -4.93 33.83 17.80
C GLU A 542 -3.89 32.77 17.42
N THR A 543 -3.31 32.83 16.21
CA THR A 543 -2.38 31.81 15.72
C THR A 543 -1.17 31.63 16.63
N ILE A 544 -0.65 32.73 17.19
CA ILE A 544 0.49 32.70 18.10
C ILE A 544 0.14 31.90 19.36
N GLN A 545 -1.02 32.19 19.96
CA GLN A 545 -1.45 31.50 21.17
C GLN A 545 -1.71 30.01 20.89
N LYS A 546 -2.40 29.68 19.79
CA LYS A 546 -2.68 28.30 19.41
C LYS A 546 -1.40 27.48 19.18
N ILE A 547 -0.37 28.07 18.56
CA ILE A 547 0.94 27.40 18.40
C ILE A 547 1.64 27.27 19.76
N SER A 548 1.57 28.29 20.61
CA SER A 548 2.14 28.24 21.97
C SER A 548 1.52 27.10 22.76
N ASP A 549 0.20 27.04 22.86
CA ASP A 549 -0.54 25.98 23.56
C ASP A 549 -0.22 24.60 22.98
N PHE A 550 -0.15 24.49 21.65
CA PHE A 550 0.19 23.24 20.98
C PHE A 550 1.63 22.80 21.21
N THR A 551 2.53 23.71 21.51
CA THR A 551 3.96 23.43 21.70
C THR A 551 4.37 23.47 23.16
N ASP A 552 3.40 23.44 24.09
CA ASP A 552 3.64 23.52 25.53
C ASP A 552 4.49 24.76 25.91
N GLU A 553 4.25 25.87 25.20
CA GLU A 553 4.96 27.17 25.30
C GLU A 553 6.45 27.15 24.90
N ILE A 554 6.98 26.00 24.46
CA ILE A 554 8.40 25.84 24.10
C ILE A 554 8.67 26.35 22.68
N GLY A 555 7.70 26.22 21.78
CA GLY A 555 7.82 26.53 20.35
C GLY A 555 8.03 25.29 19.47
N LEU A 556 8.04 25.52 18.16
CA LEU A 556 8.13 24.46 17.14
C LEU A 556 9.54 23.89 17.07
N LYS A 557 9.68 22.55 17.02
CA LYS A 557 10.98 21.91 16.78
C LYS A 557 11.49 22.18 15.35
N ALA A 558 10.59 22.21 14.38
CA ALA A 558 10.94 22.58 13.01
C ALA A 558 9.84 23.39 12.30
N ALA A 559 10.23 24.16 11.30
CA ALA A 559 9.32 24.81 10.38
C ALA A 559 9.83 24.63 8.94
N ILE A 560 8.98 24.11 8.06
CA ILE A 560 9.26 23.92 6.64
C ILE A 560 8.48 24.98 5.87
N VAL A 561 9.20 25.92 5.26
CA VAL A 561 8.63 27.04 4.52
C VAL A 561 8.58 26.68 3.03
N CYS A 562 7.37 26.44 2.55
CA CYS A 562 7.02 26.00 1.20
C CYS A 562 6.44 27.13 0.33
N THR A 563 6.53 28.37 0.79
CA THR A 563 6.04 29.58 0.10
C THR A 563 7.19 30.52 -0.25
N SER A 564 7.01 31.33 -1.28
CA SER A 564 7.90 32.44 -1.65
C SER A 564 7.56 33.76 -0.94
N ASP A 565 6.56 33.75 -0.04
CA ASP A 565 6.24 34.91 0.82
C ASP A 565 7.49 35.34 1.62
N ASN A 566 7.83 36.63 1.49
CA ASN A 566 9.05 37.20 2.07
C ASN A 566 9.02 37.20 3.61
N ASP A 567 7.84 37.29 4.24
CA ASP A 567 7.70 37.41 5.69
C ASP A 567 7.54 36.04 6.37
N ALA A 568 7.16 35.01 5.62
CA ALA A 568 6.91 33.67 6.15
C ALA A 568 8.14 33.07 6.85
N ASN A 569 9.35 33.35 6.37
CA ASN A 569 10.58 32.82 6.95
C ASN A 569 10.92 33.44 8.31
N ASP A 570 10.80 34.77 8.45
CA ASP A 570 11.01 35.44 9.73
C ASP A 570 9.93 35.04 10.73
N TRP A 571 8.67 35.02 10.29
CA TRP A 571 7.55 34.57 11.10
C TRP A 571 7.81 33.14 11.62
N ALA A 572 8.21 32.21 10.75
CA ALA A 572 8.55 30.84 11.11
C ALA A 572 9.69 30.78 12.13
N ALA A 573 10.79 31.50 11.88
CA ALA A 573 11.96 31.54 12.75
C ALA A 573 11.61 31.99 14.18
N ARG A 574 10.72 32.98 14.32
CA ARG A 574 10.27 33.47 15.63
C ARG A 574 9.48 32.42 16.43
N ARG A 575 8.84 31.45 15.78
CA ARG A 575 8.03 30.40 16.45
C ARG A 575 8.82 29.11 16.70
N LEU A 576 10.09 29.06 16.32
CA LEU A 576 10.96 27.94 16.69
C LEU A 576 11.32 28.01 18.18
N GLN A 577 11.43 26.83 18.78
CA GLN A 577 12.09 26.64 20.07
C GLN A 577 13.61 26.87 19.96
N PRO A 578 14.34 27.00 21.08
CA PRO A 578 15.79 26.95 21.06
C PRO A 578 16.32 25.70 20.34
N ARG A 579 17.28 25.91 19.42
CA ARG A 579 17.87 24.88 18.55
C ARG A 579 16.86 24.18 17.65
N GLY A 580 15.78 24.88 17.33
CA GLY A 580 14.82 24.49 16.29
C GLY A 580 15.40 24.65 14.88
N VAL A 581 14.76 24.04 13.89
CA VAL A 581 15.24 24.01 12.50
C VAL A 581 14.27 24.71 11.56
N LEU A 582 14.75 25.74 10.86
CA LEU A 582 14.05 26.35 9.73
C LEU A 582 14.53 25.70 8.43
N VAL A 583 13.61 25.10 7.68
CA VAL A 583 13.87 24.57 6.34
C VAL A 583 13.27 25.51 5.30
N ALA A 584 14.14 26.11 4.49
CA ALA A 584 13.74 26.90 3.34
C ALA A 584 13.60 25.98 2.11
N ALA A 585 12.37 25.78 1.66
CA ALA A 585 12.04 25.03 0.45
C ALA A 585 11.39 25.92 -0.65
N GLY A 586 10.85 27.08 -0.28
CA GLY A 586 10.42 28.13 -1.22
C GLY A 586 11.57 29.02 -1.70
N PHE A 587 11.33 29.75 -2.80
CA PHE A 587 12.30 30.66 -3.42
C PHE A 587 11.76 32.10 -3.39
N PRO A 588 11.94 32.85 -2.28
CA PRO A 588 11.47 34.23 -2.20
C PRO A 588 12.29 35.16 -3.11
N GLU A 589 11.61 36.01 -3.89
CA GLU A 589 12.25 36.91 -4.87
C GLU A 589 13.26 37.88 -4.24
N GLN A 590 12.97 38.35 -3.02
CA GLN A 590 13.84 39.29 -2.32
C GLN A 590 14.93 38.60 -1.47
N GLY A 591 15.07 37.28 -1.62
CA GLY A 591 15.96 36.46 -0.80
C GLY A 591 15.40 36.14 0.59
N LEU A 592 16.10 35.26 1.30
CA LEU A 592 15.71 34.79 2.63
C LEU A 592 15.93 35.89 3.69
N LYS A 593 14.87 36.30 4.40
CA LYS A 593 14.91 37.32 5.46
C LYS A 593 14.46 36.74 6.80
N PHE A 594 15.23 36.97 7.87
CA PHE A 594 14.84 36.74 9.27
C PHE A 594 15.70 37.58 10.22
N GLU A 595 15.17 37.91 11.39
CA GLU A 595 15.91 38.66 12.42
C GLU A 595 17.09 37.83 12.96
N SER A 596 18.28 38.43 12.95
CA SER A 596 19.51 37.81 13.46
C SER A 596 19.43 37.41 14.93
N MET A 597 18.56 38.06 15.70
CA MET A 597 18.28 37.73 17.10
C MET A 597 17.82 36.27 17.26
N ASN A 598 17.02 35.75 16.33
CA ASN A 598 16.58 34.35 16.38
C ASN A 598 17.78 33.39 16.23
N LEU A 599 18.73 33.71 15.36
CA LEU A 599 19.92 32.89 15.14
C LEU A 599 20.83 32.89 16.37
N LEU A 600 21.04 34.06 16.99
CA LEU A 600 22.00 34.22 18.07
C LEU A 600 21.44 33.76 19.42
N PHE A 601 20.20 34.13 19.77
CA PHE A 601 19.65 33.86 21.10
C PHE A 601 18.91 32.53 21.21
N LYS A 602 18.34 32.03 20.11
CA LYS A 602 17.71 30.70 20.07
C LYS A 602 18.61 29.64 19.44
N GLU A 603 19.77 30.00 18.88
CA GLU A 603 20.67 29.06 18.20
C GLU A 603 19.96 28.19 17.15
N ILE A 604 19.01 28.77 16.41
CA ILE A 604 18.27 28.02 15.39
C ILE A 604 19.19 27.58 14.25
N LEU A 605 18.82 26.49 13.58
CA LEU A 605 19.50 26.02 12.39
C LEU A 605 18.69 26.38 11.16
N VAL A 606 19.29 27.07 10.20
CA VAL A 606 18.67 27.35 8.90
C VAL A 606 19.26 26.42 7.86
N LYS A 607 18.42 25.64 7.18
CA LYS A 607 18.83 24.66 6.17
C LYS A 607 18.07 24.88 4.87
N GLY A 608 18.79 24.97 3.76
CA GLY A 608 18.21 24.94 2.42
C GLY A 608 18.08 23.51 1.90
N THR A 609 17.01 23.23 1.16
CA THR A 609 16.83 21.98 0.42
C THR A 609 16.26 22.28 -0.96
N ILE A 610 16.56 21.42 -1.94
CA ILE A 610 16.06 21.62 -3.29
C ILE A 610 15.64 20.30 -3.93
N HIS A 611 16.44 19.21 -3.85
CA HIS A 611 16.01 17.85 -4.24
C HIS A 611 16.79 16.74 -3.48
N CYS A 612 16.50 15.47 -3.80
CA CYS A 612 17.08 14.27 -3.18
C CYS A 612 17.75 13.34 -4.21
N SER A 613 18.48 12.33 -3.75
CA SER A 613 19.13 11.34 -4.62
C SER A 613 18.11 10.40 -5.30
N MET A 614 18.56 9.59 -6.27
CA MET A 614 17.70 8.56 -6.88
C MET A 614 17.32 7.46 -5.88
N GLU A 615 18.19 7.16 -4.92
CA GLU A 615 17.88 6.22 -3.82
C GLU A 615 16.79 6.80 -2.91
N GLU A 616 16.97 8.04 -2.43
CA GLU A 616 15.96 8.74 -1.63
C GLU A 616 14.63 8.91 -2.39
N THR A 617 14.69 9.06 -3.72
CA THR A 617 13.49 9.08 -4.57
C THR A 617 12.78 7.73 -4.56
N ARG A 618 13.50 6.60 -4.60
CA ARG A 618 12.89 5.26 -4.53
C ARG A 618 12.26 5.00 -3.17
N GLU A 619 12.99 5.25 -2.10
CA GLU A 619 12.49 5.11 -0.71
C GLU A 619 11.24 5.97 -0.48
N MET A 620 11.26 7.19 -0.98
CA MET A 620 10.12 8.08 -0.93
C MET A 620 8.92 7.50 -1.68
N MET A 621 9.11 6.93 -2.87
CA MET A 621 8.01 6.36 -3.66
C MET A 621 7.39 5.16 -2.96
N GLU A 622 8.20 4.31 -2.33
CA GLU A 622 7.73 3.22 -1.47
C GLU A 622 6.92 3.76 -0.29
N PHE A 623 7.43 4.80 0.38
CA PHE A 623 6.75 5.45 1.50
C PHE A 623 5.40 6.05 1.12
N VAL A 624 5.28 6.63 -0.09
CA VAL A 624 4.01 7.14 -0.64
C VAL A 624 2.98 6.03 -0.78
N VAL A 625 3.39 4.87 -1.31
CA VAL A 625 2.52 3.71 -1.50
C VAL A 625 2.09 3.15 -0.15
N GLU A 626 3.05 2.96 0.75
CA GLU A 626 2.83 2.41 2.10
C GLU A 626 1.81 3.22 2.90
N HIS A 627 1.92 4.54 2.87
CA HIS A 627 1.11 5.43 3.73
C HIS A 627 -0.10 6.04 3.01
N GLY A 628 -0.28 5.74 1.72
CA GLY A 628 -1.39 6.24 0.91
C GLY A 628 -1.36 7.76 0.70
N ILE A 629 -0.17 8.34 0.53
CA ILE A 629 0.02 9.79 0.30
C ILE A 629 -0.50 10.16 -1.09
N ARG A 630 -1.24 11.27 -1.19
CA ARG A 630 -1.88 11.71 -2.45
C ARG A 630 -1.52 13.14 -2.81
N SER A 631 -1.17 13.34 -4.08
CA SER A 631 -1.08 14.68 -4.66
C SER A 631 -2.48 15.19 -5.02
N HIS A 632 -2.75 16.45 -4.72
CA HIS A 632 -3.91 17.16 -5.25
C HIS A 632 -3.52 17.76 -6.60
N LEU A 633 -4.25 17.38 -7.66
CA LEU A 633 -3.90 17.70 -9.05
C LEU A 633 -5.01 18.53 -9.70
N SER A 634 -4.62 19.57 -10.44
CA SER A 634 -5.45 20.23 -11.43
C SER A 634 -5.08 19.68 -12.80
N LEU A 635 -5.97 18.87 -13.39
CA LEU A 635 -5.71 18.16 -14.65
C LEU A 635 -6.11 19.03 -15.84
N LEU A 636 -5.25 19.07 -16.86
CA LEU A 636 -5.44 19.81 -18.11
C LEU A 636 -5.23 18.85 -19.28
N SER A 637 -5.95 19.01 -20.38
CA SER A 637 -5.54 18.45 -21.67
C SER A 637 -4.40 19.26 -22.29
N MET A 638 -3.73 18.73 -23.32
CA MET A 638 -2.71 19.49 -24.05
C MET A 638 -3.29 20.75 -24.70
N ASP A 639 -4.53 20.67 -25.19
CA ASP A 639 -5.22 21.76 -25.88
C ASP A 639 -5.61 22.90 -24.92
N GLU A 640 -5.73 22.62 -23.61
CA GLU A 640 -6.07 23.60 -22.56
C GLU A 640 -4.84 24.18 -21.85
N ALA A 641 -3.62 23.79 -22.27
CA ALA A 641 -2.40 24.04 -21.49
C ALA A 641 -1.49 25.13 -22.07
N GLU A 642 -1.85 25.79 -23.19
CA GLU A 642 -1.02 26.87 -23.76
C GLU A 642 -0.80 28.05 -22.78
N ASP A 643 -1.83 28.40 -22.00
CA ASP A 643 -1.82 29.48 -21.01
C ASP A 643 -1.51 29.01 -19.57
N ILE A 644 -0.98 27.79 -19.43
CA ILE A 644 -0.76 27.15 -18.12
C ILE A 644 0.12 27.98 -17.18
N VAL A 645 1.09 28.73 -17.71
CA VAL A 645 1.96 29.60 -16.90
C VAL A 645 1.17 30.80 -16.37
N ALA A 646 0.47 31.52 -17.25
CA ALA A 646 -0.34 32.68 -16.86
C ALA A 646 -1.40 32.31 -15.80
N ARG A 647 -2.03 31.15 -15.95
CA ARG A 647 -2.97 30.61 -14.96
C ARG A 647 -2.30 30.18 -13.65
N SER A 648 -1.06 29.69 -13.71
CA SER A 648 -0.29 29.34 -12.51
C SER A 648 0.11 30.58 -11.71
N GLU A 649 0.56 31.64 -12.39
CA GLU A 649 0.88 32.95 -11.77
C GLU A 649 -0.37 33.63 -11.20
N ALA A 650 -1.51 33.49 -11.88
CA ALA A 650 -2.81 33.96 -11.39
C ALA A 650 -3.41 33.08 -10.27
N HIS A 651 -2.67 32.06 -9.79
CA HIS A 651 -3.13 31.11 -8.76
C HIS A 651 -4.46 30.42 -9.10
N ALA A 652 -4.73 30.17 -10.39
CA ALA A 652 -6.00 29.59 -10.85
C ALA A 652 -6.11 28.07 -10.64
N PHE A 653 -5.07 27.41 -10.12
CA PHE A 653 -5.03 25.97 -9.91
C PHE A 653 -5.07 25.60 -8.43
N VAL A 654 -5.80 24.52 -8.14
CA VAL A 654 -5.79 23.87 -6.83
C VAL A 654 -4.75 22.75 -6.85
N GLY A 655 -3.74 22.84 -5.97
CA GLY A 655 -2.66 21.87 -5.92
C GLY A 655 -1.66 21.99 -7.08
N ARG A 656 -1.39 20.88 -7.77
CA ARG A 656 -0.40 20.80 -8.86
C ARG A 656 -1.08 20.81 -10.23
N PRO A 657 -0.83 21.78 -11.12
CA PRO A 657 -1.22 21.66 -12.52
C PRO A 657 -0.47 20.51 -13.20
N VAL A 658 -1.21 19.64 -13.88
CA VAL A 658 -0.69 18.47 -14.61
C VAL A 658 -1.37 18.37 -15.97
N VAL A 659 -0.56 18.38 -17.03
CA VAL A 659 -1.03 18.15 -18.39
C VAL A 659 -1.12 16.64 -18.64
N GLN A 660 -2.33 16.16 -18.93
CA GLN A 660 -2.60 14.79 -19.34
C GLN A 660 -2.43 14.65 -20.85
N ILE A 661 -1.56 13.73 -21.24
CA ILE A 661 -1.33 13.38 -22.63
C ILE A 661 -2.24 12.19 -22.94
N ARG A 662 -3.53 12.49 -23.18
CA ARG A 662 -4.54 11.47 -23.52
C ARG A 662 -4.24 10.86 -24.89
N LYS A 663 -4.71 9.62 -25.08
CA LYS A 663 -4.53 8.81 -26.29
C LYS A 663 -5.09 9.47 -27.54
#